data_AF-A0A847JLF7-F1
#
_entry.id   AF-A0A847JLF7-F1
#
_cell.length_a   1.000
_cell.length_b   1.000
_cell.length_c   1.000
_cell.angle_alpha   90.00
_cell.angle_beta   90.00
_cell.angle_gamma   90.00
#
_symmetry.space_group_name_H-M   'P 1'
#
loop_
_entity.id
_entity.type
_entity.pdbx_description
1 polymer ?
#
loop_
_entity_poly.entity_id
_entity_poly.type
_entity_poly.pdbx_seq_one_letter_code
_entity_poly.pdbx_strand_id
1 'polypeptide(L)'
;MHIIVLIKQVPETDKVKMDPDTGTMVRSGLESIINPLDLYAIEEALILKERFGAHVTTISMGPLDAERSLRESLAMGCDEAILLTDKAFAGSDTWATSKVLAEAIRHIDNADLILAGERATDGDTGQVGPAVASWLEIPVLTYVSSLEIESKTEDLETAESNRNRTCHPTFLVRRLTEEGYQSVRVQSPCLITVVKEIASPRLPTLRGKKFSRSAEILHWGAKEINLDPASLGLAGSPTRVVKIFYPKVSRDGERIHALDEPGIEKAIERILSMIRPVIGSPIMGDRGSRESRRGYTETSPAVDIEESAIGVLIAKMQPALQESVISLSEKVFSEPATDPKPEFWIIAERRKRGLDIVSFELLARARPLADSRGAILAAIVLGSASPDEAAMLIAHGADSVILVENPSLEDFVCELWSDTLLKLAYARKPEVILGAATTTGRTLMPYLSAKLGTGLTADCTELSIEENSGLLLQTRPAIGGNIMATIKTAHHKPQMATVRPHSMSPLPPDFGRKGIVIHVIDESSKERIISDFSDSRVQVLALESNVKDFENLESASIVVAGGRGLKKADNFKLIRELASALGGAVGASRESVDRGWTSYPHQVGLSGKTISPEIYICAGISGAVQHLAGIRTAKKIISINTDPDAPIHAVADLAIIGDLFEILPRLTARLKPIYSSSYPSLSSSPYQTKDTRSQEPRILDSKTLSTEAQHEI
;
A
#
# COMPACT_ATOMS: atom_id res chain seq x y z
N MET A 1 3.48 -28.88 12.46
CA MET A 1 3.11 -27.61 11.83
C MET A 1 2.74 -27.88 10.38
N HIS A 2 1.54 -27.49 9.97
CA HIS A 2 1.07 -27.55 8.58
C HIS A 2 0.92 -26.14 8.01
N ILE A 3 1.64 -25.87 6.92
CA ILE A 3 1.61 -24.59 6.20
C ILE A 3 0.85 -24.78 4.88
N ILE A 4 -0.13 -23.93 4.63
CA ILE A 4 -0.80 -23.83 3.33
C ILE A 4 -0.31 -22.58 2.62
N VAL A 5 0.11 -22.71 1.36
CA VAL A 5 0.51 -21.57 0.52
C VAL A 5 -0.48 -21.39 -0.61
N LEU A 6 -1.14 -20.23 -0.65
CA LEU A 6 -2.06 -19.86 -1.71
C LEU A 6 -1.26 -19.24 -2.85
N ILE A 7 -1.37 -19.81 -4.05
CA ILE A 7 -0.66 -19.34 -5.23
C ILE A 7 -1.64 -19.04 -6.36
N LYS A 8 -1.32 -18.03 -7.16
CA LYS A 8 -2.08 -17.67 -8.36
C LYS A 8 -1.17 -17.72 -9.58
N GLN A 9 -1.73 -18.15 -10.70
CA GLN A 9 -1.08 -18.03 -11.99
C GLN A 9 -1.37 -16.66 -12.63
N VAL A 10 -0.35 -15.99 -13.14
CA VAL A 10 -0.45 -14.68 -13.82
C VAL A 10 0.27 -14.72 -15.17
N PRO A 11 -0.11 -13.90 -16.16
CA PRO A 11 0.65 -13.77 -17.39
C PRO A 11 2.07 -13.24 -17.13
N GLU A 12 3.07 -13.80 -17.81
CA GLU A 12 4.46 -13.30 -17.76
C GLU A 12 4.53 -11.89 -18.37
N THR A 13 4.67 -10.87 -17.52
CA THR A 13 4.64 -9.47 -17.94
C THR A 13 5.91 -9.02 -18.69
N ASP A 14 7.01 -9.76 -18.55
CA ASP A 14 8.33 -9.33 -19.05
C ASP A 14 8.51 -9.50 -20.56
N LYS A 15 7.66 -10.30 -21.20
CA LYS A 15 7.65 -10.51 -22.67
C LYS A 15 6.47 -9.84 -23.38
N VAL A 16 5.74 -8.99 -22.67
CA VAL A 16 4.59 -8.29 -23.23
C VAL A 16 5.04 -7.30 -24.31
N LYS A 17 4.56 -7.51 -25.54
CA LYS A 17 4.66 -6.54 -26.63
C LYS A 17 3.42 -5.65 -26.65
N MET A 18 3.63 -4.36 -26.80
CA MET A 18 2.54 -3.44 -27.14
C MET A 18 2.34 -3.45 -28.65
N ASP A 19 1.09 -3.50 -29.06
CA ASP A 19 0.67 -3.15 -30.40
C ASP A 19 0.96 -1.65 -30.61
N PRO A 20 1.81 -1.29 -31.58
CA PRO A 20 2.22 0.09 -31.81
C PRO A 20 1.09 0.99 -32.34
N ASP A 21 0.05 0.43 -32.98
CA ASP A 21 -1.06 1.18 -33.55
C ASP A 21 -2.17 1.42 -32.51
N THR A 22 -2.43 0.40 -31.69
CA THR A 22 -3.51 0.47 -30.68
C THR A 22 -3.02 0.89 -29.29
N GLY A 23 -1.71 0.79 -29.02
CA GLY A 23 -1.13 0.99 -27.69
C GLY A 23 -1.53 -0.08 -26.67
N THR A 24 -2.02 -1.23 -27.14
CA THR A 24 -2.56 -2.30 -26.30
C THR A 24 -1.61 -3.49 -26.20
N MET A 25 -1.68 -4.24 -25.11
CA MET A 25 -0.85 -5.44 -24.92
C MET A 25 -1.30 -6.58 -25.85
N VAL A 26 -0.37 -7.10 -26.65
CA VAL A 26 -0.57 -8.33 -27.44
C VAL A 26 -0.51 -9.53 -26.49
N ARG A 27 -1.64 -10.24 -26.35
CA ARG A 27 -1.80 -11.36 -25.41
C ARG A 27 -1.55 -12.74 -26.00
N SER A 28 -1.44 -12.85 -27.33
CA SER A 28 -1.18 -14.13 -27.99
C SER A 28 0.21 -14.65 -27.65
N GLY A 29 0.30 -15.81 -26.99
CA GLY A 29 1.57 -16.49 -26.71
C GLY A 29 2.27 -16.08 -25.41
N LEU A 30 1.60 -15.39 -24.48
CA LEU A 30 2.16 -15.14 -23.15
C LEU A 30 2.09 -16.44 -22.34
N GLU A 31 3.24 -16.91 -21.86
CA GLU A 31 3.29 -17.99 -20.89
C GLU A 31 2.75 -17.49 -19.55
N SER A 32 2.05 -18.39 -18.85
CA SER A 32 1.49 -18.10 -17.54
C SER A 32 2.42 -18.68 -16.47
N ILE A 33 2.84 -17.83 -15.53
CA ILE A 33 3.82 -18.15 -14.47
C ILE A 33 3.17 -18.10 -13.09
N ILE A 34 3.82 -18.66 -12.06
CA ILE A 34 3.46 -18.35 -10.67
C ILE A 34 3.57 -16.84 -10.48
N ASN A 35 2.57 -16.22 -9.84
CA ASN A 35 2.65 -14.82 -9.45
C ASN A 35 3.98 -14.56 -8.71
N PRO A 36 4.83 -13.64 -9.19
CA PRO A 36 6.15 -13.44 -8.60
C PRO A 36 6.12 -13.12 -7.10
N LEU A 37 5.02 -12.53 -6.62
CA LEU A 37 4.85 -12.21 -5.20
C LEU A 37 4.52 -13.45 -4.35
N ASP A 38 3.91 -14.48 -4.94
CA ASP A 38 3.59 -15.74 -4.25
C ASP A 38 4.84 -16.62 -4.10
N LEU A 39 5.87 -16.43 -4.95
CA LEU A 39 7.16 -17.11 -4.81
C LEU A 39 7.85 -16.80 -3.47
N TYR A 40 7.66 -15.59 -2.93
CA TYR A 40 8.16 -15.21 -1.61
C TYR A 40 7.44 -15.99 -0.49
N ALA A 41 6.13 -16.21 -0.64
CA ALA A 41 5.33 -17.01 0.30
C ALA A 41 5.74 -18.49 0.27
N ILE A 42 6.01 -19.04 -0.92
CA ILE A 42 6.55 -20.40 -1.07
C ILE A 42 7.90 -20.50 -0.37
N GLU A 43 8.81 -19.55 -0.62
CA GLU A 43 10.16 -19.60 -0.03
C GLU A 43 10.10 -19.55 1.51
N GLU A 44 9.29 -18.66 2.08
CA GLU A 44 9.14 -18.59 3.54
C GLU A 44 8.58 -19.90 4.12
N ALA A 45 7.60 -20.52 3.45
CA ALA A 45 7.10 -21.83 3.84
C ALA A 45 8.20 -22.91 3.84
N LEU A 46 9.09 -22.88 2.83
CA LEU A 46 10.20 -23.82 2.71
C LEU A 46 11.28 -23.58 3.78
N ILE A 47 11.57 -22.32 4.12
CA ILE A 47 12.48 -21.98 5.21
C ILE A 47 11.95 -22.51 6.55
N LEU A 48 10.65 -22.31 6.83
CA LEU A 48 10.01 -22.84 8.03
C LEU A 48 9.99 -24.38 8.04
N LYS A 49 9.76 -25.00 6.88
CA LYS A 49 9.86 -26.45 6.72
C LYS A 49 11.25 -26.98 7.05
N GLU A 50 12.30 -26.35 6.54
CA GLU A 50 13.68 -26.77 6.78
C GLU A 50 14.08 -26.59 8.26
N ARG A 51 13.58 -25.53 8.91
CA ARG A 51 13.90 -25.22 10.31
C ARG A 51 13.10 -26.05 11.31
N PHE A 52 11.84 -26.36 11.02
CA PHE A 52 10.88 -26.90 12.00
C PHE A 52 10.18 -28.19 11.55
N GLY A 53 10.54 -28.76 10.39
CA GLY A 53 9.93 -29.99 9.88
C GLY A 53 8.46 -29.83 9.48
N ALA A 54 8.07 -28.63 9.04
CA ALA A 54 6.71 -28.33 8.61
C ALA A 54 6.30 -29.09 7.34
N HIS A 55 5.02 -29.43 7.24
CA HIS A 55 4.42 -29.94 6.00
C HIS A 55 3.88 -28.77 5.17
N VAL A 56 4.18 -28.70 3.87
CA VAL A 56 3.80 -27.57 3.01
C VAL A 56 2.89 -28.03 1.87
N THR A 57 1.64 -27.56 1.89
CA THR A 57 0.66 -27.79 0.83
C THR A 57 0.44 -26.51 0.04
N THR A 58 0.53 -26.57 -1.29
CA THR A 58 0.23 -25.43 -2.17
C THR A 58 -1.16 -25.58 -2.79
N ILE A 59 -1.93 -24.49 -2.84
CA ILE A 59 -3.27 -24.46 -3.42
C ILE A 59 -3.33 -23.39 -4.49
N SER A 60 -3.86 -23.76 -5.66
CA SER A 60 -4.18 -22.83 -6.74
C SER A 60 -5.62 -23.05 -7.19
N MET A 61 -6.32 -21.97 -7.53
CA MET A 61 -7.64 -22.03 -8.17
C MET A 61 -7.51 -21.51 -9.60
N GLY A 62 -7.91 -22.32 -10.57
CA GLY A 62 -7.74 -21.97 -11.97
C GLY A 62 -8.07 -23.08 -12.95
N PRO A 63 -7.89 -22.84 -14.27
CA PRO A 63 -8.01 -23.87 -15.27
C PRO A 63 -6.93 -24.95 -15.10
N LEU A 64 -7.05 -26.07 -15.84
CA LEU A 64 -6.08 -27.17 -15.79
C LEU A 64 -4.63 -26.73 -16.05
N ASP A 65 -4.40 -25.69 -16.86
CA ASP A 65 -3.06 -25.17 -17.12
C ASP A 65 -2.35 -24.61 -15.86
N ALA A 66 -3.10 -24.29 -14.79
CA ALA A 66 -2.53 -23.88 -13.51
C ALA A 66 -1.79 -25.03 -12.80
N GLU A 67 -2.00 -26.28 -13.23
CA GLU A 67 -1.22 -27.44 -12.77
C GLU A 67 0.28 -27.24 -13.00
N ARG A 68 0.68 -26.52 -14.07
CA ARG A 68 2.10 -26.21 -14.34
C ARG A 68 2.73 -25.41 -13.21
N SER A 69 2.01 -24.43 -12.67
CA SER A 69 2.45 -23.61 -11.54
C SER A 69 2.56 -24.44 -10.25
N LEU A 70 1.62 -25.37 -10.02
CA LEU A 70 1.70 -26.29 -8.88
C LEU A 70 2.85 -27.31 -9.01
N ARG A 71 3.15 -27.80 -10.22
CA ARG A 71 4.34 -28.65 -10.43
C ARG A 71 5.64 -27.89 -10.20
N GLU A 72 5.67 -26.59 -10.45
CA GLU A 72 6.81 -25.75 -10.15
C GLU A 72 6.99 -25.57 -8.64
N SER A 73 5.93 -25.34 -7.86
CA SER A 73 6.02 -25.25 -6.39
C SER A 73 6.48 -26.58 -5.74
N LEU A 74 5.98 -27.73 -6.22
CA LEU A 74 6.48 -29.05 -5.83
C LEU A 74 7.95 -29.23 -6.18
N ALA A 75 8.39 -28.71 -7.34
CA ALA A 75 9.79 -28.78 -7.75
C ALA A 75 10.72 -27.89 -6.92
N MET A 76 10.20 -26.82 -6.32
CA MET A 76 10.92 -25.97 -5.36
C MET A 76 11.11 -26.67 -4.00
N GLY A 77 10.16 -27.51 -3.59
CA GLY A 77 10.26 -28.31 -2.36
C GLY A 77 8.96 -28.46 -1.56
N CYS A 78 7.81 -28.00 -2.07
CA CYS A 78 6.52 -28.23 -1.42
C CYS A 78 6.18 -29.73 -1.41
N ASP A 79 5.45 -30.19 -0.40
CA ASP A 79 5.11 -31.60 -0.23
C ASP A 79 3.91 -32.01 -1.08
N GLU A 80 2.88 -31.16 -1.06
CA GLU A 80 1.59 -31.43 -1.70
C GLU A 80 1.10 -30.24 -2.52
N ALA A 81 0.23 -30.55 -3.49
CA ALA A 81 -0.39 -29.56 -4.35
C ALA A 81 -1.84 -29.92 -4.62
N ILE A 82 -2.71 -28.91 -4.51
CA ILE A 82 -4.14 -29.02 -4.77
C ILE A 82 -4.51 -27.98 -5.83
N LEU A 83 -5.18 -28.44 -6.88
CA LEU A 83 -5.79 -27.59 -7.90
C LEU A 83 -7.31 -27.57 -7.70
N LEU A 84 -7.83 -26.39 -7.40
CA LEU A 84 -9.27 -26.11 -7.40
C LEU A 84 -9.69 -25.78 -8.83
N THR A 85 -10.28 -26.74 -9.53
CA THR A 85 -10.61 -26.64 -10.96
C THR A 85 -12.01 -27.17 -11.25
N ASP A 86 -12.89 -26.28 -11.68
CA ASP A 86 -14.27 -26.60 -12.07
C ASP A 86 -14.76 -25.52 -13.04
N LYS A 87 -15.63 -25.87 -13.98
CA LYS A 87 -16.33 -24.89 -14.82
C LYS A 87 -17.23 -23.97 -13.98
N ALA A 88 -17.75 -24.46 -12.85
CA ALA A 88 -18.56 -23.66 -11.92
C ALA A 88 -17.78 -22.48 -11.32
N PHE A 89 -16.44 -22.55 -11.30
CA PHE A 89 -15.58 -21.49 -10.77
C PHE A 89 -15.30 -20.36 -11.77
N ALA A 90 -15.71 -20.50 -13.03
CA ALA A 90 -15.39 -19.56 -14.09
C ALA A 90 -16.03 -18.18 -13.86
N GLY A 91 -15.26 -17.12 -14.09
CA GLY A 91 -15.73 -15.74 -13.94
C GLY A 91 -15.88 -15.28 -12.50
N SER A 92 -15.35 -16.03 -11.53
CA SER A 92 -15.30 -15.62 -10.12
C SER A 92 -14.58 -14.28 -9.93
N ASP A 93 -15.16 -13.41 -9.12
CA ASP A 93 -14.46 -12.30 -8.50
C ASP A 93 -13.70 -12.76 -7.25
N THR A 94 -13.08 -11.82 -6.53
CA THR A 94 -12.26 -12.13 -5.35
C THR A 94 -13.08 -12.62 -4.16
N TRP A 95 -14.35 -12.23 -4.05
CA TRP A 95 -15.25 -12.72 -3.01
C TRP A 95 -15.57 -14.19 -3.23
N ALA A 96 -16.00 -14.56 -4.44
CA ALA A 96 -16.28 -15.97 -4.77
C ALA A 96 -15.01 -16.84 -4.71
N THR A 97 -13.89 -16.31 -5.21
CA THR A 97 -12.58 -17.00 -5.18
C THR A 97 -12.12 -17.29 -3.74
N SER A 98 -12.19 -16.28 -2.86
CA SER A 98 -11.78 -16.45 -1.45
C SER A 98 -12.67 -17.44 -0.70
N LYS A 99 -13.96 -17.49 -1.00
CA LYS A 99 -14.86 -18.49 -0.41
C LYS A 99 -14.46 -19.92 -0.81
N VAL A 100 -14.19 -20.16 -2.09
CA VAL A 100 -13.75 -21.48 -2.60
C VAL A 100 -12.44 -21.92 -1.94
N LEU A 101 -11.47 -21.01 -1.85
CA LEU A 101 -10.20 -21.29 -1.18
C LEU A 101 -10.39 -21.57 0.32
N ALA A 102 -11.24 -20.81 1.00
CA ALA A 102 -11.54 -21.03 2.41
C ALA A 102 -12.18 -22.40 2.66
N GLU A 103 -13.16 -22.83 1.85
CA GLU A 103 -13.73 -24.18 2.00
C GLU A 103 -12.72 -25.29 1.71
N ALA A 104 -11.85 -25.11 0.72
CA ALA A 104 -10.76 -26.06 0.47
C ALA A 104 -9.81 -26.17 1.67
N ILE A 105 -9.46 -25.04 2.30
CA ILE A 105 -8.64 -25.02 3.51
C ILE A 105 -9.34 -25.73 4.67
N ARG A 106 -10.65 -25.49 4.88
CA ARG A 106 -11.42 -26.22 5.90
C ARG A 106 -11.47 -27.72 5.62
N HIS A 107 -11.51 -28.11 4.35
CA HIS A 107 -11.55 -29.52 3.95
C HIS A 107 -10.24 -30.26 4.22
N ILE A 108 -9.09 -29.57 4.13
CA ILE A 108 -7.77 -30.14 4.47
C ILE A 108 -7.67 -30.44 5.97
N ASP A 109 -8.30 -29.62 6.81
CA ASP A 109 -8.24 -29.63 8.27
C ASP A 109 -6.82 -29.33 8.84
N ASN A 110 -6.73 -28.82 10.06
CA ASN A 110 -5.47 -28.63 10.82
C ASN A 110 -4.37 -27.71 10.22
N ALA A 111 -4.70 -26.69 9.44
CA ALA A 111 -3.73 -25.70 8.99
C ALA A 111 -3.28 -24.76 10.14
N ASP A 112 -1.99 -24.68 10.43
CA ASP A 112 -1.43 -23.78 11.47
C ASP A 112 -1.12 -22.38 10.92
N LEU A 113 -0.70 -22.31 9.66
CA LEU A 113 -0.27 -21.07 9.01
C LEU A 113 -0.67 -21.08 7.54
N ILE A 114 -1.30 -20.01 7.09
CA ILE A 114 -1.61 -19.80 5.67
C ILE A 114 -0.78 -18.64 5.16
N LEU A 115 -0.03 -18.87 4.06
CA LEU A 115 0.82 -17.87 3.43
C LEU A 115 0.30 -17.52 2.03
N ALA A 116 0.42 -16.25 1.67
CA ALA A 116 0.16 -15.76 0.31
C ALA A 116 1.08 -14.57 -0.02
N GLY A 117 1.25 -14.26 -1.31
CA GLY A 117 1.87 -12.99 -1.71
C GLY A 117 0.97 -11.80 -1.33
N GLU A 118 1.55 -10.61 -1.20
CA GLU A 118 0.82 -9.39 -0.84
C GLU A 118 -0.31 -9.02 -1.82
N ARG A 119 -0.18 -9.36 -3.11
CA ARG A 119 -1.20 -9.13 -4.15
C ARG A 119 -0.92 -9.90 -5.43
N ALA A 120 -1.91 -9.99 -6.30
CA ALA A 120 -1.74 -10.47 -7.68
C ALA A 120 -1.19 -9.35 -8.58
N THR A 121 -0.14 -9.63 -9.35
CA THR A 121 0.53 -8.64 -10.22
C THR A 121 -0.28 -8.23 -11.46
N ASP A 122 -1.12 -9.12 -11.98
CA ASP A 122 -1.97 -8.84 -13.14
C ASP A 122 -3.15 -7.95 -12.76
N GLY A 123 -3.83 -8.27 -11.66
CA GLY A 123 -5.00 -7.57 -11.19
C GLY A 123 -4.70 -6.46 -10.19
N ASP A 124 -3.47 -6.28 -9.72
CA ASP A 124 -3.12 -5.43 -8.56
C ASP A 124 -4.14 -5.55 -7.40
N THR A 125 -4.62 -6.79 -7.17
CA THR A 125 -5.64 -7.14 -6.18
C THR A 125 -4.98 -7.84 -5.00
N GLY A 126 -5.04 -7.23 -3.82
CA GLY A 126 -4.59 -7.80 -2.55
C GLY A 126 -5.73 -8.37 -1.70
N GLN A 127 -6.86 -8.71 -2.32
CA GLN A 127 -8.12 -8.94 -1.62
C GLN A 127 -8.31 -10.37 -1.12
N VAL A 128 -7.78 -11.37 -1.85
CA VAL A 128 -8.10 -12.79 -1.61
C VAL A 128 -7.56 -13.26 -0.26
N GLY A 129 -6.32 -12.91 0.10
CA GLY A 129 -5.73 -13.30 1.40
C GLY A 129 -6.59 -12.84 2.59
N PRO A 130 -6.83 -11.53 2.78
CA PRO A 130 -7.67 -11.06 3.87
C PRO A 130 -9.12 -11.58 3.81
N ALA A 131 -9.71 -11.75 2.61
CA ALA A 131 -11.04 -12.32 2.49
C ALA A 131 -11.08 -13.81 2.91
N VAL A 132 -10.07 -14.62 2.56
CA VAL A 132 -9.94 -16.01 3.03
C VAL A 132 -9.85 -16.06 4.56
N ALA A 133 -9.04 -15.18 5.16
CA ALA A 133 -8.92 -15.11 6.61
C ALA A 133 -10.26 -14.76 7.29
N SER A 134 -11.05 -13.87 6.67
CA SER A 134 -12.39 -13.55 7.14
C SER A 134 -13.33 -14.75 7.08
N TRP A 135 -13.33 -15.52 5.99
CA TRP A 135 -14.15 -16.73 5.90
C TRP A 135 -13.77 -17.73 6.98
N LEU A 136 -12.48 -17.95 7.19
CA LEU A 136 -11.96 -18.88 8.19
C LEU A 136 -12.08 -18.36 9.63
N GLU A 137 -12.47 -17.09 9.84
CA GLU A 137 -12.52 -16.43 11.14
C GLU A 137 -11.18 -16.51 11.90
N ILE A 138 -10.07 -16.34 11.18
CA ILE A 138 -8.71 -16.35 11.71
C ILE A 138 -8.05 -14.97 11.59
N PRO A 139 -6.97 -14.72 12.35
CA PRO A 139 -6.22 -13.48 12.24
C PRO A 139 -5.56 -13.31 10.88
N VAL A 140 -5.45 -12.05 10.45
CA VAL A 140 -4.73 -11.70 9.23
C VAL A 140 -3.69 -10.62 9.49
N LEU A 141 -2.45 -10.88 9.07
CA LEU A 141 -1.40 -9.88 9.02
C LEU A 141 -0.85 -9.79 7.60
N THR A 142 -0.98 -8.62 7.00
CA THR A 142 -0.55 -8.37 5.63
C THR A 142 0.78 -7.63 5.57
N TYR A 143 1.44 -7.70 4.42
CA TYR A 143 2.69 -6.98 4.14
C TYR A 143 3.84 -7.37 5.10
N VAL A 144 3.90 -8.62 5.50
CA VAL A 144 4.93 -9.13 6.43
C VAL A 144 6.28 -9.23 5.73
N SER A 145 7.29 -8.62 6.34
CA SER A 145 8.69 -8.57 5.88
C SER A 145 9.62 -9.47 6.69
N SER A 146 9.20 -9.93 7.88
CA SER A 146 9.93 -10.93 8.68
C SER A 146 8.95 -11.75 9.50
N LEU A 147 9.22 -13.05 9.66
CA LEU A 147 8.41 -13.98 10.42
C LEU A 147 9.31 -14.94 11.22
N GLU A 148 9.04 -15.02 12.52
CA GLU A 148 9.77 -15.88 13.46
C GLU A 148 8.77 -16.62 14.36
N ILE A 149 9.09 -17.86 14.74
CA ILE A 149 8.31 -18.61 15.74
C ILE A 149 8.86 -18.28 17.12
N GLU A 150 8.00 -17.79 18.01
CA GLU A 150 8.37 -17.50 19.40
C GLU A 150 8.49 -18.83 20.16
N SER A 151 9.71 -19.23 20.50
CA SER A 151 9.96 -20.39 21.35
C SER A 151 9.69 -20.04 22.81
N LYS A 152 8.64 -20.59 23.43
CA LYS A 152 8.44 -20.46 24.88
C LYS A 152 9.51 -21.25 25.62
N THR A 153 10.35 -20.54 26.37
CA THR A 153 11.39 -21.12 27.25
C THR A 153 10.80 -21.93 28.42
N GLU A 154 9.50 -21.78 28.72
CA GLU A 154 8.83 -22.38 29.89
C GLU A 154 8.19 -23.76 29.63
N ASP A 155 8.09 -24.20 28.37
CA ASP A 155 7.41 -25.47 28.04
C ASP A 155 8.28 -26.72 28.30
N LEU A 156 9.54 -26.57 28.71
CA LEU A 156 10.41 -27.71 29.06
C LEU A 156 10.14 -28.29 30.45
N GLU A 157 9.56 -27.52 31.39
CA GLU A 157 9.24 -28.03 32.74
C GLU A 157 7.77 -28.47 32.90
N THR A 158 6.87 -28.04 32.01
CA THR A 158 5.44 -28.38 32.06
C THR A 158 4.98 -29.41 31.02
N ALA A 159 5.84 -29.80 30.07
CA ALA A 159 5.53 -30.83 29.07
C ALA A 159 5.25 -32.24 29.64
N GLU A 160 5.66 -32.53 30.88
CA GLU A 160 5.37 -33.81 31.51
C GLU A 160 3.97 -33.92 32.15
N SER A 161 3.27 -32.80 32.36
CA SER A 161 2.01 -32.78 33.12
C SER A 161 0.74 -32.45 32.34
N ASN A 162 0.82 -31.98 31.08
CA ASN A 162 -0.36 -31.62 30.28
C ASN A 162 -0.30 -32.13 28.84
N ARG A 163 -0.55 -33.44 28.64
CA ARG A 163 -0.63 -34.09 27.32
C ARG A 163 -1.86 -33.70 26.45
N ASN A 164 -2.73 -32.81 26.93
CA ASN A 164 -4.03 -32.51 26.29
C ASN A 164 -4.24 -31.04 25.85
N ARG A 165 -3.20 -30.18 25.87
CA ARG A 165 -3.28 -28.85 25.23
C ARG A 165 -2.60 -28.90 23.87
N THR A 166 -3.38 -28.74 22.80
CA THR A 166 -2.86 -28.36 21.48
C THR A 166 -2.14 -27.01 21.64
N CYS A 167 -0.81 -27.04 21.63
CA CYS A 167 0.01 -25.84 21.69
C CYS A 167 0.04 -25.18 20.31
N HIS A 168 -0.79 -24.15 20.14
CA HIS A 168 -0.77 -23.31 18.94
C HIS A 168 0.55 -22.51 18.89
N PRO A 169 1.38 -22.64 17.84
CA PRO A 169 2.55 -21.79 17.69
C PRO A 169 2.16 -20.32 17.68
N THR A 170 3.01 -19.51 18.31
CA THR A 170 2.94 -18.04 18.29
C THR A 170 4.03 -17.52 17.38
N PHE A 171 3.67 -16.59 16.50
CA PHE A 171 4.58 -15.96 15.55
C PHE A 171 4.85 -14.52 15.98
N LEU A 172 6.11 -14.14 15.94
CA LEU A 172 6.56 -12.76 15.97
C LEU A 172 6.80 -12.32 14.53
N VAL A 173 6.10 -11.28 14.10
CA VAL A 173 6.19 -10.79 12.73
C VAL A 173 6.53 -9.31 12.70
N ARG A 174 7.24 -8.92 11.65
CA ARG A 174 7.50 -7.52 11.31
C ARG A 174 6.77 -7.23 10.00
N ARG A 175 5.81 -6.30 10.02
CA ARG A 175 5.04 -5.90 8.83
C ARG A 175 5.35 -4.49 8.37
N LEU A 176 5.26 -4.26 7.08
CA LEU A 176 5.41 -2.97 6.45
C LEU A 176 4.11 -2.16 6.56
N THR A 177 4.23 -0.90 6.97
CA THR A 177 3.17 0.10 6.99
C THR A 177 3.70 1.37 6.30
N GLU A 178 2.86 2.37 6.04
CA GLU A 178 3.36 3.62 5.46
C GLU A 178 4.17 4.46 6.48
N GLU A 179 4.06 4.17 7.79
CA GLU A 179 4.85 4.83 8.85
C GLU A 179 6.17 4.11 9.18
N GLY A 180 6.44 2.97 8.54
CA GLY A 180 7.62 2.15 8.78
C GLY A 180 7.25 0.71 9.11
N TYR A 181 8.03 0.07 9.97
CA TYR A 181 7.83 -1.33 10.33
C TYR A 181 7.06 -1.45 11.64
N GLN A 182 6.08 -2.34 11.68
CA GLN A 182 5.33 -2.65 12.89
C GLN A 182 5.62 -4.08 13.31
N SER A 183 6.03 -4.26 14.56
CA SER A 183 6.24 -5.56 15.17
C SER A 183 4.95 -6.03 15.84
N VAL A 184 4.48 -7.21 15.47
CA VAL A 184 3.19 -7.78 15.88
C VAL A 184 3.38 -9.23 16.27
N ARG A 185 2.76 -9.65 17.35
CA ARG A 185 2.67 -11.06 17.78
C ARG A 185 1.31 -11.62 17.38
N VAL A 186 1.27 -12.84 16.84
CA VAL A 186 0.03 -13.52 16.44
C VAL A 186 0.05 -15.02 16.76
N GLN A 187 -1.08 -15.56 17.23
CA GLN A 187 -1.27 -16.99 17.46
C GLN A 187 -1.88 -17.68 16.23
N SER A 188 -1.45 -18.92 15.98
CA SER A 188 -2.07 -19.82 14.99
C SER A 188 -3.47 -20.32 15.43
N PRO A 189 -4.33 -20.73 14.49
CA PRO A 189 -4.19 -20.59 13.04
C PRO A 189 -4.29 -19.13 12.60
N CYS A 190 -3.45 -18.69 11.66
CA CYS A 190 -3.48 -17.34 11.11
C CYS A 190 -3.12 -17.32 9.62
N LEU A 191 -3.50 -16.23 8.94
CA LEU A 191 -3.14 -15.96 7.55
C LEU A 191 -2.17 -14.78 7.46
N ILE A 192 -1.08 -14.97 6.74
CA ILE A 192 -0.05 -13.96 6.56
C ILE A 192 0.18 -13.71 5.07
N THR A 193 0.13 -12.45 4.66
CA THR A 193 0.61 -12.05 3.32
C THR A 193 1.99 -11.44 3.43
N VAL A 194 2.89 -11.82 2.51
CA VAL A 194 4.31 -11.46 2.59
C VAL A 194 4.73 -10.50 1.48
N VAL A 195 5.73 -9.68 1.78
CA VAL A 195 6.44 -8.83 0.81
C VAL A 195 7.77 -9.46 0.41
N LYS A 196 8.39 -8.93 -0.64
CA LYS A 196 9.71 -9.35 -1.15
C LYS A 196 10.82 -9.42 -0.10
N GLU A 197 10.75 -8.61 0.95
CA GLU A 197 11.77 -8.58 2.02
C GLU A 197 11.81 -9.85 2.87
N ILE A 198 10.74 -10.66 2.87
CA ILE A 198 10.64 -11.87 3.71
C ILE A 198 11.74 -12.89 3.40
N ALA A 199 12.03 -13.10 2.11
CA ALA A 199 12.93 -14.16 1.64
C ALA A 199 13.36 -13.94 0.19
N SER A 200 14.34 -14.71 -0.27
CA SER A 200 14.78 -14.75 -1.67
C SER A 200 14.42 -16.10 -2.31
N PRO A 201 13.45 -16.16 -3.25
CA PRO A 201 12.96 -17.42 -3.78
C PRO A 201 14.06 -18.25 -4.44
N ARG A 202 14.16 -19.51 -4.03
CA ARG A 202 15.09 -20.49 -4.61
C ARG A 202 14.64 -20.95 -5.99
N LEU A 203 15.58 -21.47 -6.77
CA LEU A 203 15.27 -22.17 -8.02
C LEU A 203 14.94 -23.65 -7.78
N PRO A 204 14.04 -24.26 -8.57
CA PRO A 204 13.76 -25.69 -8.48
C PRO A 204 15.00 -26.55 -8.71
N THR A 205 15.19 -27.57 -7.86
CA THR A 205 16.32 -28.52 -7.99
C THR A 205 16.02 -29.62 -9.03
N LEU A 206 17.06 -30.30 -9.54
CA LEU A 206 16.85 -31.45 -10.44
C LEU A 206 16.05 -32.59 -9.78
N ARG A 207 16.31 -32.84 -8.49
CA ARG A 207 15.57 -33.83 -7.70
C ARG A 207 14.11 -33.41 -7.54
N GLY A 208 13.86 -32.15 -7.23
CA GLY A 208 12.52 -31.57 -7.15
C GLY A 208 11.77 -31.68 -8.47
N LYS A 209 12.40 -31.34 -9.60
CA LYS A 209 11.79 -31.50 -10.94
C LYS A 209 11.46 -32.95 -11.29
N LYS A 210 12.23 -33.93 -10.78
CA LYS A 210 11.90 -35.35 -10.94
C LYS A 210 10.71 -35.74 -10.08
N PHE A 211 10.70 -35.32 -8.81
CA PHE A 211 9.58 -35.54 -7.89
C PHE A 211 8.28 -34.93 -8.41
N SER A 212 8.31 -33.68 -8.85
CA SER A 212 7.11 -32.97 -9.31
C SER A 212 6.48 -33.55 -10.56
N ARG A 213 7.19 -34.37 -11.35
CA ARG A 213 6.62 -35.11 -12.49
C ARG A 213 5.84 -36.34 -12.06
N SER A 214 6.25 -36.98 -10.96
CA SER A 214 5.60 -38.18 -10.43
C SER A 214 4.59 -37.90 -9.32
N ALA A 215 4.66 -36.72 -8.69
CA ALA A 215 3.73 -36.31 -7.65
C ALA A 215 2.31 -36.18 -8.22
N GLU A 216 1.36 -36.71 -7.46
CA GLU A 216 -0.07 -36.53 -7.69
C GLU A 216 -0.47 -35.10 -7.30
N ILE A 217 -1.26 -34.46 -8.14
CA ILE A 217 -1.87 -33.17 -7.84
C ILE A 217 -3.36 -33.45 -7.66
N LEU A 218 -3.87 -33.15 -6.48
CA LEU A 218 -5.28 -33.38 -6.16
C LEU A 218 -6.13 -32.36 -6.90
N HIS A 219 -7.12 -32.81 -7.64
CA HIS A 219 -8.05 -31.95 -8.35
C HIS A 219 -9.39 -31.95 -7.63
N TRP A 220 -9.77 -30.80 -7.08
CA TRP A 220 -11.06 -30.64 -6.40
C TRP A 220 -11.95 -29.68 -7.19
N GLY A 221 -13.14 -30.16 -7.53
CA GLY A 221 -14.22 -29.35 -8.08
C GLY A 221 -15.19 -28.93 -6.99
N ALA A 222 -16.31 -28.32 -7.38
CA ALA A 222 -17.30 -27.79 -6.43
C ALA A 222 -17.94 -28.88 -5.56
N LYS A 223 -18.06 -30.11 -6.09
CA LYS A 223 -18.70 -31.23 -5.41
C LYS A 223 -17.82 -31.82 -4.32
N GLU A 224 -16.52 -31.94 -4.59
CA GLU A 224 -15.55 -32.54 -3.67
C GLU A 224 -15.44 -31.74 -2.36
N ILE A 225 -15.56 -30.41 -2.44
CA ILE A 225 -15.53 -29.49 -1.28
C ILE A 225 -16.92 -29.01 -0.85
N ASN A 226 -18.00 -29.67 -1.28
CA ASN A 226 -19.40 -29.42 -0.88
C ASN A 226 -19.85 -27.94 -0.97
N LEU A 227 -19.47 -27.26 -2.04
CA LEU A 227 -19.81 -25.85 -2.24
C LEU A 227 -21.22 -25.66 -2.79
N ASP A 228 -21.92 -24.64 -2.28
CA ASP A 228 -23.19 -24.18 -2.85
C ASP A 228 -22.97 -23.51 -4.23
N PRO A 229 -23.55 -24.04 -5.32
CA PRO A 229 -23.42 -23.48 -6.66
C PRO A 229 -23.82 -22.01 -6.77
N ALA A 230 -24.73 -21.52 -5.94
CA ALA A 230 -25.15 -20.12 -5.95
C ALA A 230 -24.03 -19.16 -5.52
N SER A 231 -23.01 -19.67 -4.83
CA SER A 231 -21.87 -18.89 -4.34
C SER A 231 -20.61 -18.99 -5.20
N LEU A 232 -20.71 -19.60 -6.39
CA LEU A 232 -19.58 -19.90 -7.27
C LEU A 232 -19.59 -19.11 -8.57
N GLY A 233 -18.39 -18.90 -9.11
CA GLY A 233 -18.22 -18.36 -10.44
C GLY A 233 -18.82 -16.97 -10.57
N LEU A 234 -19.20 -16.63 -11.80
CA LEU A 234 -19.89 -15.39 -12.07
C LEU A 234 -21.18 -15.29 -11.23
N ALA A 235 -21.99 -16.35 -11.13
CA ALA A 235 -23.26 -16.31 -10.43
C ALA A 235 -23.13 -15.84 -8.96
N GLY A 236 -22.19 -16.41 -8.22
CA GLY A 236 -21.93 -16.04 -6.83
C GLY A 236 -21.06 -14.80 -6.62
N SER A 237 -20.47 -14.26 -7.67
CA SER A 237 -19.66 -13.05 -7.59
C SER A 237 -20.55 -11.81 -7.39
N PRO A 238 -20.37 -11.00 -6.35
CA PRO A 238 -21.13 -9.77 -6.17
C PRO A 238 -20.80 -8.68 -7.21
N THR A 239 -19.57 -8.67 -7.73
CA THR A 239 -19.10 -7.64 -8.66
C THR A 239 -19.23 -8.08 -10.14
N ARG A 240 -19.40 -7.09 -11.02
CA ARG A 240 -19.51 -7.28 -12.48
C ARG A 240 -18.71 -6.22 -13.24
N VAL A 241 -17.86 -6.66 -14.16
CA VAL A 241 -17.22 -5.77 -15.12
C VAL A 241 -18.26 -5.34 -16.15
N VAL A 242 -18.49 -4.03 -16.28
CA VAL A 242 -19.48 -3.46 -17.20
C VAL A 242 -18.86 -2.78 -18.41
N LYS A 243 -17.63 -2.29 -18.28
CA LYS A 243 -16.92 -1.60 -19.36
C LYS A 243 -15.43 -1.88 -19.26
N ILE A 244 -14.82 -2.15 -20.39
CA ILE A 244 -13.38 -2.31 -20.56
C ILE A 244 -12.93 -1.30 -21.62
N PHE A 245 -11.91 -0.52 -21.33
CA PHE A 245 -11.31 0.38 -22.31
C PHE A 245 -9.80 0.45 -22.14
N TYR A 246 -9.11 0.80 -23.23
CA TYR A 246 -7.66 0.90 -23.27
C TYR A 246 -7.29 2.37 -23.23
N PRO A 247 -6.66 2.84 -22.14
CA PRO A 247 -6.35 4.24 -21.99
C PRO A 247 -5.08 4.57 -22.78
N LYS A 248 -5.23 5.34 -23.88
CA LYS A 248 -4.12 5.79 -24.72
C LYS A 248 -3.17 6.68 -23.91
N VAL A 249 -1.93 6.24 -23.66
CA VAL A 249 -0.88 7.09 -23.08
C VAL A 249 0.04 7.53 -24.20
N SER A 250 -0.28 8.65 -24.82
CA SER A 250 0.67 9.43 -25.60
C SER A 250 0.72 10.82 -24.96
N ARG A 251 1.87 11.20 -24.39
CA ARG A 251 2.11 12.60 -24.01
C ARG A 251 2.79 13.27 -25.20
N ASP A 252 2.36 14.48 -25.52
CA ASP A 252 3.03 15.30 -26.54
C ASP A 252 4.27 15.94 -25.90
N GLY A 253 5.30 15.11 -25.73
CA GLY A 253 6.51 15.44 -24.97
C GLY A 253 7.56 16.17 -25.79
N GLU A 254 8.16 17.20 -25.21
CA GLU A 254 9.29 17.91 -25.81
C GLU A 254 10.56 17.04 -25.76
N ARG A 255 11.29 16.93 -26.88
CA ARG A 255 12.57 16.21 -26.95
C ARG A 255 13.74 17.18 -27.08
N ILE A 256 14.75 17.01 -26.23
CA ILE A 256 16.00 17.79 -26.27
C ILE A 256 17.18 16.84 -26.42
N HIS A 257 17.99 17.05 -27.46
CA HIS A 257 19.28 16.40 -27.61
C HIS A 257 20.32 17.22 -26.84
N ALA A 258 20.87 16.64 -25.78
CA ALA A 258 21.87 17.24 -24.90
C ALA A 258 23.21 16.50 -25.06
N LEU A 259 23.75 16.55 -26.27
CA LEU A 259 25.03 15.91 -26.64
C LEU A 259 26.20 16.91 -26.66
N ASP A 260 25.90 18.20 -26.63
CA ASP A 260 26.84 19.32 -26.64
C ASP A 260 26.52 20.31 -25.52
N GLU A 261 27.48 21.18 -25.20
CA GLU A 261 27.37 22.15 -24.09
C GLU A 261 26.11 23.05 -24.20
N PRO A 262 25.73 23.58 -25.38
CA PRO A 262 24.48 24.32 -25.54
C PRO A 262 23.22 23.48 -25.32
N GLY A 263 23.22 22.22 -25.76
CA GLY A 263 22.10 21.29 -25.57
C GLY A 263 21.89 20.92 -24.10
N ILE A 264 22.98 20.69 -23.36
CA ILE A 264 22.95 20.45 -21.90
C ILE A 264 22.39 21.68 -21.18
N GLU A 265 22.84 22.87 -21.55
CA GLU A 265 22.37 24.13 -20.97
C GLU A 265 20.87 24.33 -21.18
N LYS A 266 20.41 24.14 -22.41
CA LYS A 266 18.98 24.21 -22.78
C LYS A 266 18.15 23.20 -21.99
N ALA A 267 18.63 21.97 -21.83
CA ALA A 267 17.95 20.94 -21.06
C ALA A 267 17.78 21.35 -19.58
N ILE A 268 18.84 21.88 -18.96
CA ILE A 268 18.81 22.33 -17.56
C ILE A 268 17.85 23.51 -17.39
N GLU A 269 17.90 24.52 -18.26
CA GLU A 269 16.97 25.65 -18.21
C GLU A 269 15.51 25.19 -18.31
N ARG A 270 15.24 24.23 -19.20
CA ARG A 270 13.90 23.70 -19.40
C ARG A 270 13.40 22.93 -18.17
N ILE A 271 14.25 22.08 -17.58
CA ILE A 271 13.94 21.39 -16.32
C ILE A 271 13.59 22.43 -15.23
N LEU A 272 14.42 23.46 -15.05
CA LEU A 272 14.18 24.49 -14.04
C LEU A 272 12.86 25.24 -14.29
N SER A 273 12.50 25.51 -15.55
CA SER A 273 11.23 26.15 -15.90
C SER A 273 10.01 25.30 -15.51
N MET A 274 10.12 23.97 -15.60
CA MET A 274 9.04 23.05 -15.24
C MET A 274 8.91 22.86 -13.73
N ILE A 275 10.01 23.00 -13.00
CA ILE A 275 10.11 22.82 -11.54
C ILE A 275 9.71 24.09 -10.76
N ARG A 276 10.06 25.30 -11.25
CA ARG A 276 9.76 26.58 -10.57
C ARG A 276 8.31 26.76 -10.08
N PRO A 277 7.26 26.39 -10.85
CA PRO A 277 5.88 26.54 -10.40
C PRO A 277 5.53 25.67 -9.18
N VAL A 278 6.20 24.53 -9.02
CA VAL A 278 5.95 23.55 -7.96
C VAL A 278 6.74 23.88 -6.69
N ILE A 279 7.90 24.51 -6.83
CA ILE A 279 8.78 24.89 -5.71
C ILE A 279 8.36 26.23 -5.06
N GLY A 280 7.53 27.05 -5.74
CA GLY A 280 7.19 28.40 -5.30
C GLY A 280 8.33 29.38 -5.58
N SER A 281 8.03 30.52 -6.20
CA SER A 281 9.05 31.53 -6.52
C SER A 281 9.24 32.47 -5.32
N PRO A 282 10.49 32.79 -4.89
CA PRO A 282 10.72 33.97 -4.09
C PRO A 282 10.40 35.19 -4.98
N ILE A 283 9.57 36.09 -4.46
CA ILE A 283 9.21 37.34 -5.12
C ILE A 283 10.50 38.17 -5.29
N MET A 284 11.06 38.23 -6.50
CA MET A 284 12.11 39.20 -6.82
C MET A 284 11.45 40.58 -6.99
N GLY A 285 11.74 41.46 -6.03
CA GLY A 285 11.29 42.85 -6.03
C GLY A 285 11.76 43.63 -7.25
N ASP A 286 10.82 44.37 -7.81
CA ASP A 286 10.97 45.33 -8.90
C ASP A 286 12.05 46.37 -8.60
N ARG A 287 13.01 46.53 -9.53
CA ARG A 287 13.98 47.62 -9.51
C ARG A 287 13.39 48.79 -10.28
N GLY A 288 12.71 49.70 -9.58
CA GLY A 288 12.19 50.92 -10.18
C GLY A 288 11.91 52.03 -9.16
N SER A 289 12.57 53.18 -9.34
CA SER A 289 12.31 54.49 -8.74
C SER A 289 12.46 54.68 -7.22
N ARG A 290 13.65 55.16 -6.83
CA ARG A 290 13.82 56.04 -5.66
C ARG A 290 13.26 57.42 -6.03
N GLU A 291 12.23 57.88 -5.33
CA GLU A 291 12.08 59.30 -4.98
C GLU A 291 11.11 59.55 -3.81
N SER A 292 11.69 60.04 -2.71
CA SER A 292 11.11 60.95 -1.71
C SER A 292 9.69 60.72 -1.16
N ARG A 293 9.58 60.40 0.14
CA ARG A 293 9.21 61.40 1.18
C ARG A 293 9.35 60.85 2.60
N ARG A 294 9.75 61.78 3.47
CA ARG A 294 10.20 61.63 4.86
C ARG A 294 9.04 61.41 5.83
N GLY A 295 9.37 60.74 6.93
CA GLY A 295 8.85 60.99 8.29
C GLY A 295 7.81 59.99 8.76
N TYR A 296 8.18 59.05 9.62
CA TYR A 296 8.06 59.18 11.08
C TYR A 296 8.80 58.02 11.76
N THR A 297 9.16 58.29 13.01
CA THR A 297 10.15 57.68 13.89
C THR A 297 9.88 56.23 14.34
N GLU A 298 10.99 55.57 14.66
CA GLU A 298 11.16 54.26 15.30
C GLU A 298 10.26 54.04 16.52
N THR A 299 9.61 52.88 16.55
CA THR A 299 9.62 51.92 17.67
C THR A 299 9.07 50.59 17.16
N SER A 300 9.94 49.60 16.95
CA SER A 300 9.53 48.20 16.84
C SER A 300 9.24 47.65 18.24
N PRO A 301 8.07 47.04 18.49
CA PRO A 301 8.00 45.96 19.44
C PRO A 301 8.21 44.63 18.71
N ALA A 302 9.08 43.81 19.28
CA ALA A 302 9.11 42.38 19.02
C ALA A 302 7.69 41.81 19.16
N VAL A 303 7.24 41.04 18.18
CA VAL A 303 6.01 40.25 18.31
C VAL A 303 6.46 38.84 18.64
N ASP A 304 6.42 38.55 19.94
CA ASP A 304 6.33 37.20 20.47
C ASP A 304 5.11 36.53 19.83
N ILE A 305 5.33 35.37 19.21
CA ILE A 305 4.28 34.54 18.65
C ILE A 305 3.55 33.91 19.84
N GLU A 306 2.49 34.56 20.30
CA GLU A 306 1.57 33.97 21.27
C GLU A 306 0.84 32.78 20.64
N GLU A 307 0.85 31.65 21.37
CA GLU A 307 -0.04 30.48 21.22
C GLU A 307 -1.55 30.82 21.34
N SER A 308 -1.93 32.11 21.39
CA SER A 308 -3.30 32.58 21.66
C SER A 308 -4.17 32.73 20.40
N ALA A 309 -3.59 32.94 19.21
CA ALA A 309 -4.38 33.26 18.01
C ALA A 309 -5.12 32.05 17.41
N ILE A 310 -4.56 30.85 17.54
CA ILE A 310 -5.22 29.59 17.14
C ILE A 310 -6.29 29.22 18.16
N GLY A 311 -6.02 29.37 19.46
CA GLY A 311 -7.00 29.13 20.53
C GLY A 311 -8.24 30.04 20.46
N VAL A 312 -8.08 31.29 20.03
CA VAL A 312 -9.21 32.25 19.89
C VAL A 312 -10.07 31.97 18.65
N LEU A 313 -9.50 31.40 17.59
CA LEU A 313 -10.27 30.94 16.43
C LEU A 313 -11.02 29.63 16.75
N ILE A 314 -10.38 28.72 17.49
CA ILE A 314 -10.95 27.46 18.00
C ILE A 314 -12.12 27.70 18.97
N ALA A 315 -12.02 28.69 19.86
CA ALA A 315 -13.11 29.06 20.78
C ALA A 315 -14.38 29.57 20.07
N LYS A 316 -14.28 30.02 18.81
CA LYS A 316 -15.43 30.41 17.97
C LYS A 316 -16.07 29.23 17.21
N MET A 317 -15.42 28.06 17.15
CA MET A 317 -15.89 26.87 16.42
C MET A 317 -16.80 25.95 17.26
N GLN A 318 -16.69 26.02 18.59
CA GLN A 318 -17.43 25.15 19.52
C GLN A 318 -18.97 25.23 19.50
N PRO A 319 -19.66 26.36 19.20
CA PRO A 319 -21.13 26.40 19.33
C PRO A 319 -21.91 25.80 18.15
N ALA A 320 -21.26 25.30 17.09
CA ALA A 320 -21.93 24.86 15.86
C ALA A 320 -21.98 23.33 15.63
N LEU A 321 -21.31 22.55 16.49
CA LEU A 321 -21.32 21.09 16.46
C LEU A 321 -22.43 20.58 17.36
N GLN A 322 -23.38 19.82 16.79
CA GLN A 322 -24.38 19.13 17.59
C GLN A 322 -23.80 17.76 17.98
N GLU A 323 -23.38 17.63 19.24
CA GLU A 323 -22.87 16.37 19.79
C GLU A 323 -24.04 15.45 20.15
N SER A 324 -23.98 14.21 19.70
CA SER A 324 -24.92 13.16 20.08
C SER A 324 -24.15 11.92 20.56
N VAL A 325 -24.46 11.47 21.78
CA VAL A 325 -23.83 10.29 22.39
C VAL A 325 -24.80 9.12 22.31
N ILE A 326 -24.35 8.01 21.73
CA ILE A 326 -25.12 6.78 21.56
C ILE A 326 -24.27 5.61 22.05
N SER A 327 -24.78 4.85 23.03
CA SER A 327 -24.20 3.56 23.40
C SER A 327 -24.53 2.52 22.32
N LEU A 328 -23.56 1.66 21.96
CA LEU A 328 -23.77 0.53 21.05
C LEU A 328 -24.90 -0.42 21.51
N SER A 329 -25.28 -0.38 22.79
CA SER A 329 -26.38 -1.19 23.34
C SER A 329 -27.73 -0.46 23.44
N GLU A 330 -27.78 0.85 23.71
CA GLU A 330 -29.04 1.49 24.14
C GLU A 330 -29.85 2.23 23.07
N LYS A 331 -29.29 2.65 21.92
CA LYS A 331 -30.06 3.51 20.97
C LYS A 331 -29.76 3.34 19.49
N VAL A 332 -29.23 2.20 19.07
CA VAL A 332 -29.02 1.89 17.65
C VAL A 332 -30.29 1.32 16.98
N PHE A 333 -31.27 0.88 17.79
CA PHE A 333 -32.58 0.37 17.35
C PHE A 333 -33.71 1.42 17.40
N SER A 334 -33.42 2.71 17.17
CA SER A 334 -34.52 3.67 16.97
C SER A 334 -35.21 3.40 15.63
N GLU A 335 -36.54 3.40 15.61
CA GLU A 335 -37.35 3.10 14.42
C GLU A 335 -36.87 3.93 13.22
N PRO A 336 -36.67 3.32 12.03
CA PRO A 336 -36.22 4.05 10.87
C PRO A 336 -37.23 5.16 10.54
N ALA A 337 -36.71 6.39 10.40
CA ALA A 337 -37.49 7.50 9.86
C ALA A 337 -38.15 7.08 8.54
N THR A 338 -39.36 7.57 8.27
CA THR A 338 -40.25 7.09 7.20
C THR A 338 -39.74 7.24 5.76
N ASP A 339 -38.53 7.79 5.55
CA ASP A 339 -37.73 7.65 4.33
C ASP A 339 -36.26 8.09 4.64
N PRO A 340 -35.36 7.19 5.07
CA PRO A 340 -34.00 7.60 5.44
C PRO A 340 -33.20 7.87 4.17
N LYS A 341 -32.62 9.08 4.08
CA LYS A 341 -31.66 9.40 2.99
C LYS A 341 -30.56 8.33 2.94
N PRO A 342 -30.10 7.93 1.74
CA PRO A 342 -29.02 6.96 1.62
C PRO A 342 -27.76 7.49 2.32
N GLU A 343 -27.02 6.61 2.96
CA GLU A 343 -25.80 6.98 3.70
C GLU A 343 -24.56 6.40 3.01
N PHE A 344 -23.57 7.26 2.77
CA PHE A 344 -22.29 6.91 2.14
C PHE A 344 -21.19 7.07 3.18
N TRP A 345 -20.35 6.06 3.34
CA TRP A 345 -19.28 6.06 4.33
C TRP A 345 -17.91 6.20 3.68
N ILE A 346 -17.06 7.00 4.31
CA ILE A 346 -15.61 6.90 4.15
C ILE A 346 -15.02 6.39 5.46
N ILE A 347 -14.03 5.50 5.38
CA ILE A 347 -13.23 5.08 6.52
C ILE A 347 -12.06 6.05 6.62
N ALA A 348 -12.07 6.90 7.64
CA ALA A 348 -10.99 7.83 7.90
C ALA A 348 -9.83 7.09 8.57
N GLU A 349 -8.65 7.21 7.99
CA GLU A 349 -7.43 6.62 8.53
C GLU A 349 -6.72 7.64 9.41
N ARG A 350 -6.35 7.19 10.62
CA ARG A 350 -5.62 7.97 11.61
C ARG A 350 -4.29 7.30 11.88
N ARG A 351 -3.24 8.12 11.92
CA ARG A 351 -1.86 7.72 12.20
C ARG A 351 -1.40 8.34 13.52
N LYS A 352 -0.18 8.06 13.97
CA LYS A 352 0.35 8.63 15.24
C LYS A 352 0.34 10.17 15.27
N ARG A 353 0.39 10.82 14.11
CA ARG A 353 0.40 12.28 13.97
C ARG A 353 -1.00 12.89 13.73
N GLY A 354 -2.06 12.10 13.80
CA GLY A 354 -3.44 12.50 13.56
C GLY A 354 -4.00 11.94 12.25
N LEU A 355 -5.09 12.54 11.75
CA LEU A 355 -5.73 12.14 10.50
C LEU A 355 -4.76 12.16 9.31
N ASP A 356 -4.75 11.08 8.53
CA ASP A 356 -3.97 11.00 7.30
C ASP A 356 -4.63 11.80 6.17
N ILE A 357 -3.81 12.34 5.26
CA ILE A 357 -4.29 13.13 4.12
C ILE A 357 -5.25 12.35 3.23
N VAL A 358 -5.08 11.02 3.11
CA VAL A 358 -5.97 10.16 2.31
C VAL A 358 -7.43 10.23 2.77
N SER A 359 -7.68 10.52 4.05
CA SER A 359 -9.04 10.70 4.58
C SER A 359 -9.74 11.90 3.92
N PHE A 360 -9.02 12.99 3.70
CA PHE A 360 -9.56 14.18 3.03
C PHE A 360 -9.68 13.99 1.51
N GLU A 361 -8.79 13.21 0.90
CA GLU A 361 -8.90 12.81 -0.51
C GLU A 361 -10.14 11.92 -0.75
N LEU A 362 -10.43 10.99 0.18
CA LEU A 362 -11.64 10.18 0.16
C LEU A 362 -12.89 11.03 0.26
N LEU A 363 -12.92 12.03 1.16
CA LEU A 363 -14.02 12.99 1.24
C LEU A 363 -14.21 13.76 -0.06
N ALA A 364 -13.11 14.23 -0.67
CA ALA A 364 -13.15 14.91 -1.96
C ALA A 364 -13.74 14.03 -3.07
N ARG A 365 -13.43 12.72 -3.03
CA ARG A 365 -13.97 11.75 -3.97
C ARG A 365 -15.44 11.43 -3.71
N ALA A 366 -15.82 11.32 -2.44
CA ALA A 366 -17.15 10.88 -2.02
C ALA A 366 -18.19 12.00 -2.10
N ARG A 367 -17.81 13.27 -1.90
CA ARG A 367 -18.74 14.41 -1.85
C ARG A 367 -19.56 14.58 -3.13
N PRO A 368 -18.98 14.61 -4.35
CA PRO A 368 -19.76 14.68 -5.58
C PRO A 368 -20.68 13.47 -5.78
N LEU A 369 -20.25 12.28 -5.34
CA LEU A 369 -21.06 11.06 -5.42
C LEU A 369 -22.28 11.15 -4.52
N ALA A 370 -22.08 11.58 -3.27
CA ALA A 370 -23.15 11.77 -2.31
C ALA A 370 -24.13 12.85 -2.78
N ASP A 371 -23.63 13.96 -3.33
CA ASP A 371 -24.48 15.04 -3.85
C ASP A 371 -25.32 14.60 -5.06
N SER A 372 -24.72 13.85 -6.00
CA SER A 372 -25.46 13.30 -7.15
C SER A 372 -26.53 12.28 -6.75
N ARG A 373 -26.30 11.51 -5.68
CA ARG A 373 -27.22 10.50 -5.16
C ARG A 373 -28.26 11.08 -4.18
N GLY A 374 -28.04 12.28 -3.65
CA GLY A 374 -28.80 12.85 -2.54
C GLY A 374 -28.52 12.16 -1.20
N ALA A 375 -27.32 11.59 -1.03
CA ALA A 375 -26.89 10.83 0.14
C ALA A 375 -26.24 11.71 1.21
N ILE A 376 -26.29 11.24 2.47
CA ILE A 376 -25.54 11.80 3.59
C ILE A 376 -24.14 11.19 3.58
N LEU A 377 -23.11 12.03 3.59
CA LEU A 377 -21.72 11.58 3.66
C LEU A 377 -21.25 11.50 5.12
N ALA A 378 -20.99 10.28 5.59
CA ALA A 378 -20.46 10.03 6.92
C ALA A 378 -18.96 9.65 6.87
N ALA A 379 -18.16 10.26 7.74
CA ALA A 379 -16.79 9.83 8.00
C ALA A 379 -16.76 8.95 9.25
N ILE A 380 -16.28 7.71 9.12
CA ILE A 380 -16.12 6.79 10.24
C ILE A 380 -14.69 6.89 10.76
N VAL A 381 -14.54 7.16 12.04
CA VAL A 381 -13.24 7.18 12.73
C VAL A 381 -13.26 6.13 13.84
N LEU A 382 -12.31 5.20 13.80
CA LEU A 382 -12.14 4.15 14.81
C LEU A 382 -11.00 4.54 15.76
N GLY A 383 -11.24 4.47 17.07
CA GLY A 383 -10.30 4.93 18.10
C GLY A 383 -10.64 6.34 18.62
N SER A 384 -9.79 6.89 19.49
CA SER A 384 -10.04 8.18 20.13
C SER A 384 -9.59 9.33 19.22
N ALA A 385 -10.52 10.13 18.69
CA ALA A 385 -10.19 11.31 17.88
C ALA A 385 -10.46 12.59 18.65
N SER A 386 -9.69 13.65 18.37
CA SER A 386 -9.96 14.95 18.97
C SER A 386 -11.19 15.61 18.33
N PRO A 387 -11.89 16.51 19.06
CA PRO A 387 -12.95 17.32 18.47
C PRO A 387 -12.48 18.12 17.25
N ASP A 388 -11.22 18.55 17.23
CA ASP A 388 -10.62 19.29 16.12
C ASP A 388 -10.49 18.41 14.86
N GLU A 389 -10.11 17.14 15.02
CA GLU A 389 -10.04 16.18 13.91
C GLU A 389 -11.44 15.96 13.30
N ALA A 390 -12.47 15.80 14.13
CA ALA A 390 -13.85 15.69 13.66
C ALA A 390 -14.33 16.96 12.94
N ALA A 391 -14.01 18.14 13.47
CA ALA A 391 -14.34 19.42 12.83
C ALA A 391 -13.66 19.58 11.47
N MET A 392 -12.42 19.12 11.32
CA MET A 392 -11.71 19.13 10.05
C MET A 392 -12.37 18.22 9.00
N LEU A 393 -12.80 17.01 9.37
CA LEU A 393 -13.52 16.13 8.45
C LEU A 393 -14.82 16.77 7.93
N ILE A 394 -15.54 17.50 8.80
CA ILE A 394 -16.74 18.25 8.43
C ILE A 394 -16.38 19.39 7.47
N ALA A 395 -15.35 20.19 7.79
CA ALA A 395 -14.91 21.29 6.95
C ALA A 395 -14.50 20.84 5.54
N HIS A 396 -13.96 19.62 5.40
CA HIS A 396 -13.58 19.02 4.12
C HIS A 396 -14.72 18.31 3.38
N GLY A 397 -15.96 18.33 3.92
CA GLY A 397 -17.16 17.92 3.19
C GLY A 397 -18.00 16.82 3.82
N ALA A 398 -17.63 16.27 4.99
CA ALA A 398 -18.49 15.32 5.69
C ALA A 398 -19.76 16.01 6.23
N ASP A 399 -20.91 15.33 6.14
CA ASP A 399 -22.17 15.79 6.74
C ASP A 399 -22.30 15.27 8.19
N SER A 400 -21.74 14.09 8.45
CA SER A 400 -21.63 13.53 9.80
C SER A 400 -20.28 12.86 10.03
N VAL A 401 -19.81 12.87 11.28
CA VAL A 401 -18.64 12.12 11.72
C VAL A 401 -19.09 11.12 12.79
N ILE A 402 -18.84 9.84 12.56
CA ILE A 402 -19.15 8.76 13.51
C ILE A 402 -17.83 8.37 14.15
N LEU A 403 -17.67 8.75 15.41
CA LEU A 403 -16.49 8.45 16.20
C LEU A 403 -16.78 7.24 17.08
N VAL A 404 -16.03 6.16 16.89
CA VAL A 404 -16.18 4.94 17.69
C VAL A 404 -15.03 4.84 18.68
N GLU A 405 -15.32 5.21 19.93
CA GLU A 405 -14.32 5.35 20.98
C GLU A 405 -14.17 4.06 21.76
N ASN A 406 -12.98 3.45 21.68
CA ASN A 406 -12.61 2.26 22.43
C ASN A 406 -11.07 2.14 22.46
N PRO A 407 -10.43 2.00 23.64
CA PRO A 407 -8.98 1.84 23.75
C PRO A 407 -8.41 0.68 22.91
N SER A 408 -9.18 -0.39 22.70
CA SER A 408 -8.75 -1.55 21.89
C SER A 408 -8.70 -1.26 20.39
N LEU A 409 -9.24 -0.13 19.93
CA LEU A 409 -9.25 0.29 18.52
C LEU A 409 -8.12 1.27 18.17
N GLU A 410 -7.31 1.71 19.14
CA GLU A 410 -6.17 2.62 18.88
C GLU A 410 -5.14 2.00 17.92
N ASP A 411 -4.81 0.74 18.14
CA ASP A 411 -3.95 -0.03 17.24
C ASP A 411 -4.79 -0.72 16.16
N PHE A 412 -4.27 -0.72 14.92
CA PHE A 412 -4.93 -1.42 13.82
C PHE A 412 -4.82 -2.94 13.96
N VAL A 413 -5.91 -3.55 14.45
CA VAL A 413 -6.18 -4.99 14.42
C VAL A 413 -7.40 -5.23 13.53
N CYS A 414 -7.19 -5.96 12.42
CA CYS A 414 -8.17 -6.10 11.35
C CYS A 414 -9.51 -6.65 11.85
N GLU A 415 -9.47 -7.67 12.69
CA GLU A 415 -10.63 -8.37 13.22
C GLU A 415 -11.48 -7.46 14.10
N LEU A 416 -10.85 -6.71 15.01
CA LEU A 416 -11.54 -5.79 15.92
C LEU A 416 -12.19 -4.63 15.15
N TRP A 417 -11.45 -4.04 14.21
CA TRP A 417 -11.96 -2.96 13.36
C TRP A 417 -13.10 -3.47 12.46
N SER A 418 -12.95 -4.65 11.86
CA SER A 418 -13.97 -5.25 11.01
C SER A 418 -15.23 -5.61 11.78
N ASP A 419 -15.13 -6.16 12.99
CA ASP A 419 -16.30 -6.54 13.79
C ASP A 419 -17.09 -5.30 14.24
N THR A 420 -16.38 -4.23 14.57
CA THR A 420 -16.96 -2.94 14.91
C THR A 420 -17.72 -2.34 13.71
N LEU A 421 -17.07 -2.30 12.54
CA LEU A 421 -17.69 -1.82 11.30
C LEU A 421 -18.86 -2.69 10.85
N LEU A 422 -18.78 -4.01 11.05
CA LEU A 422 -19.85 -4.94 10.72
C LEU A 422 -21.11 -4.65 11.54
N LYS A 423 -20.98 -4.48 12.86
CA LYS A 423 -22.10 -4.09 13.75
C LYS A 423 -22.73 -2.77 13.31
N LEU A 424 -21.90 -1.77 13.02
CA LEU A 424 -22.36 -0.46 12.54
C LEU A 424 -23.08 -0.57 11.19
N ALA A 425 -22.53 -1.34 10.25
CA ALA A 425 -23.09 -1.50 8.92
C ALA A 425 -24.46 -2.20 8.95
N TYR A 426 -24.65 -3.21 9.81
CA TYR A 426 -25.95 -3.85 10.00
C TYR A 426 -26.99 -2.90 10.60
N ALA A 427 -26.54 -2.03 11.51
CA ALA A 427 -27.39 -1.05 12.17
C ALA A 427 -27.87 0.07 11.23
N ARG A 428 -26.93 0.71 10.51
CA ARG A 428 -27.21 1.92 9.73
C ARG A 428 -27.47 1.65 8.24
N LYS A 429 -27.12 0.46 7.76
CA LYS A 429 -27.33 -0.01 6.38
C LYS A 429 -26.84 0.99 5.32
N PRO A 430 -25.53 1.35 5.31
CA PRO A 430 -24.98 2.25 4.31
C PRO A 430 -25.15 1.68 2.90
N GLU A 431 -25.28 2.57 1.89
CA GLU A 431 -25.33 2.16 0.49
C GLU A 431 -23.93 1.98 -0.11
N VAL A 432 -22.95 2.76 0.36
CA VAL A 432 -21.57 2.78 -0.14
C VAL A 432 -20.60 2.86 1.04
N ILE A 433 -19.51 2.08 0.99
CA ILE A 433 -18.37 2.24 1.91
C ILE A 433 -17.08 2.36 1.10
N LEU A 434 -16.35 3.46 1.31
CA LEU A 434 -15.07 3.72 0.67
C LEU A 434 -13.93 3.68 1.70
N GLY A 435 -12.84 3.01 1.36
CA GLY A 435 -11.59 3.03 2.13
C GLY A 435 -10.43 3.46 1.25
N ALA A 436 -9.31 3.87 1.83
CA ALA A 436 -8.11 4.13 1.06
C ALA A 436 -7.45 2.81 0.66
N ALA A 437 -6.72 2.77 -0.44
CA ALA A 437 -5.95 1.59 -0.86
C ALA A 437 -4.55 1.54 -0.19
N THR A 438 -4.47 1.90 1.09
CA THR A 438 -3.29 1.78 1.96
C THR A 438 -3.13 0.35 2.47
N THR A 439 -2.04 0.05 3.19
CA THR A 439 -1.83 -1.23 3.88
C THR A 439 -2.99 -1.57 4.82
N THR A 440 -3.50 -0.60 5.56
CA THR A 440 -4.70 -0.74 6.43
C THR A 440 -5.95 -1.03 5.60
N GLY A 441 -6.29 -0.17 4.64
CA GLY A 441 -7.52 -0.31 3.87
C GLY A 441 -7.54 -1.52 2.93
N ARG A 442 -6.38 -1.91 2.35
CA ARG A 442 -6.24 -3.15 1.56
C ARG A 442 -6.36 -4.42 2.41
N THR A 443 -6.28 -4.31 3.74
CA THR A 443 -6.46 -5.44 4.67
C THR A 443 -7.89 -5.48 5.21
N LEU A 444 -8.36 -4.34 5.72
CA LEU A 444 -9.66 -4.21 6.36
C LEU A 444 -10.81 -4.38 5.39
N MET A 445 -10.77 -3.71 4.23
CA MET A 445 -11.91 -3.66 3.32
C MET A 445 -12.26 -5.03 2.71
N PRO A 446 -11.30 -5.86 2.26
CA PRO A 446 -11.62 -7.20 1.77
C PRO A 446 -12.13 -8.12 2.89
N TYR A 447 -11.53 -8.05 4.07
CA TYR A 447 -11.96 -8.81 5.25
C TYR A 447 -13.42 -8.46 5.60
N LEU A 448 -13.74 -7.17 5.69
CA LEU A 448 -15.11 -6.69 5.95
C LEU A 448 -16.09 -7.07 4.83
N SER A 449 -15.68 -6.97 3.55
CA SER A 449 -16.55 -7.31 2.41
C SER A 449 -16.96 -8.79 2.39
N ALA A 450 -16.05 -9.68 2.83
CA ALA A 450 -16.35 -11.09 2.99
C ALA A 450 -17.42 -11.30 4.07
N LYS A 451 -17.27 -10.68 5.26
CA LYS A 451 -18.29 -10.75 6.34
C LYS A 451 -19.64 -10.16 5.96
N LEU A 452 -19.65 -9.07 5.20
CA LEU A 452 -20.89 -8.43 4.74
C LEU A 452 -21.56 -9.17 3.58
N GLY A 453 -20.87 -10.12 2.94
CA GLY A 453 -21.39 -10.81 1.76
C GLY A 453 -21.56 -9.89 0.56
N THR A 454 -20.67 -8.91 0.37
CA THR A 454 -20.77 -7.92 -0.71
C THR A 454 -19.47 -7.80 -1.52
N GLY A 455 -19.57 -7.12 -2.67
CA GLY A 455 -18.47 -6.94 -3.61
C GLY A 455 -17.57 -5.76 -3.26
N LEU A 456 -16.27 -5.93 -3.50
CA LEU A 456 -15.26 -4.90 -3.32
C LEU A 456 -14.43 -4.70 -4.59
N THR A 457 -14.38 -3.48 -5.13
CA THR A 457 -13.41 -3.13 -6.17
C THR A 457 -12.17 -2.49 -5.56
N ALA A 458 -11.00 -3.10 -5.75
CA ALA A 458 -9.75 -2.58 -5.22
C ALA A 458 -9.18 -1.45 -6.08
N ASP A 459 -8.49 -0.50 -5.44
CA ASP A 459 -7.57 0.47 -6.06
C ASP A 459 -8.21 1.27 -7.22
N CYS A 460 -9.42 1.80 -6.97
CA CYS A 460 -10.14 2.63 -7.92
C CYS A 460 -9.46 3.98 -8.09
N THR A 461 -9.38 4.44 -9.34
CA THR A 461 -8.86 5.77 -9.71
C THR A 461 -9.98 6.75 -10.04
N GLU A 462 -11.14 6.22 -10.42
CA GLU A 462 -12.33 6.97 -10.80
C GLU A 462 -13.58 6.29 -10.22
N LEU A 463 -14.50 7.10 -9.71
CA LEU A 463 -15.79 6.68 -9.18
C LEU A 463 -16.87 7.60 -9.75
N SER A 464 -18.02 7.05 -10.10
CA SER A 464 -19.20 7.82 -10.51
C SER A 464 -20.50 7.09 -10.14
N ILE A 465 -21.62 7.82 -10.11
CA ILE A 465 -22.95 7.24 -9.91
C ILE A 465 -23.65 7.10 -11.26
N GLU A 466 -24.19 5.92 -11.54
CA GLU A 466 -24.99 5.65 -12.75
C GLU A 466 -26.36 6.35 -12.61
N GLU A 467 -26.66 7.30 -13.50
CA GLU A 467 -27.84 8.19 -13.41
C GLU A 467 -29.18 7.46 -13.22
N ASN A 468 -29.36 6.31 -13.88
CA ASN A 468 -30.63 5.58 -13.87
C ASN A 468 -30.78 4.61 -12.69
N SER A 469 -29.69 3.98 -12.26
CA SER A 469 -29.74 2.90 -11.27
C SER A 469 -29.29 3.34 -9.87
N GLY A 470 -28.60 4.47 -9.77
CA GLY A 470 -27.95 4.92 -8.53
C GLY A 470 -26.78 4.03 -8.10
N LEU A 471 -26.32 3.10 -8.95
CA LEU A 471 -25.19 2.21 -8.64
C LEU A 471 -23.86 2.95 -8.77
N LEU A 472 -22.91 2.53 -7.93
CA LEU A 472 -21.54 3.03 -7.93
C LEU A 472 -20.74 2.35 -9.03
N LEU A 473 -20.35 3.12 -10.04
CA LEU A 473 -19.42 2.73 -11.09
C LEU A 473 -17.99 2.92 -10.58
N GLN A 474 -17.27 1.81 -10.50
CA GLN A 474 -15.95 1.72 -9.89
C GLN A 474 -14.91 1.45 -10.97
N THR A 475 -14.17 2.47 -11.38
CA THR A 475 -13.19 2.36 -12.46
C THR A 475 -11.79 2.23 -11.89
N ARG A 476 -11.13 1.12 -12.26
CA ARG A 476 -9.78 0.79 -11.81
C ARG A 476 -8.88 0.34 -12.97
N PRO A 477 -7.56 0.58 -12.87
CA PRO A 477 -6.59 -0.01 -13.78
C PRO A 477 -6.49 -1.54 -13.57
N ALA A 478 -6.23 -2.29 -14.62
CA ALA A 478 -6.00 -3.73 -14.59
C ALA A 478 -4.90 -4.10 -15.60
N ILE A 479 -4.24 -5.24 -15.38
CA ILE A 479 -3.21 -5.82 -16.25
C ILE A 479 -2.06 -4.83 -16.45
N GLY A 480 -1.44 -4.47 -15.32
CA GLY A 480 -0.38 -3.46 -15.28
C GLY A 480 -0.85 -2.05 -15.67
N GLY A 481 -2.14 -1.78 -15.54
CA GLY A 481 -2.75 -0.49 -15.93
C GLY A 481 -2.98 -0.29 -17.42
N ASN A 482 -2.80 -1.33 -18.25
CA ASN A 482 -3.06 -1.26 -19.70
C ASN A 482 -4.53 -1.33 -20.06
N ILE A 483 -5.35 -1.79 -19.12
CA ILE A 483 -6.80 -1.79 -19.23
C ILE A 483 -7.36 -0.95 -18.10
N MET A 484 -8.39 -0.17 -18.40
CA MET A 484 -9.30 0.34 -17.39
C MET A 484 -10.57 -0.52 -17.41
N ALA A 485 -10.96 -1.00 -16.25
CA ALA A 485 -12.20 -1.74 -16.06
C ALA A 485 -13.13 -0.93 -15.16
N THR A 486 -14.34 -0.67 -15.63
CA THR A 486 -15.44 -0.16 -14.80
C THR A 486 -16.24 -1.35 -14.30
N ILE A 487 -16.42 -1.41 -12.99
CA ILE A 487 -17.03 -2.51 -12.24
C ILE A 487 -18.23 -1.95 -11.46
N LYS A 488 -19.27 -2.77 -11.27
CA LYS A 488 -20.39 -2.43 -10.37
C LYS A 488 -20.82 -3.62 -9.52
N THR A 489 -21.44 -3.33 -8.38
CA THR A 489 -22.03 -4.32 -7.48
C THR A 489 -23.55 -4.16 -7.55
N ALA A 490 -24.21 -4.92 -8.42
CA ALA A 490 -25.60 -4.63 -8.80
C ALA A 490 -26.65 -5.10 -7.78
N HIS A 491 -26.35 -6.17 -7.03
CA HIS A 491 -27.35 -6.87 -6.21
C HIS A 491 -27.02 -6.92 -4.71
N HIS A 492 -25.84 -6.41 -4.31
CA HIS A 492 -25.38 -6.45 -2.93
C HIS A 492 -25.14 -5.03 -2.42
N LYS A 493 -25.45 -4.80 -1.14
CA LYS A 493 -25.17 -3.57 -0.41
C LYS A 493 -24.45 -3.91 0.90
N PRO A 494 -23.54 -3.05 1.38
CA PRO A 494 -23.06 -1.82 0.74
C PRO A 494 -22.20 -2.10 -0.51
N GLN A 495 -22.15 -1.15 -1.44
CA GLN A 495 -21.20 -1.17 -2.54
C GLN A 495 -19.85 -0.68 -2.02
N MET A 496 -18.82 -1.52 -2.07
CA MET A 496 -17.53 -1.21 -1.45
C MET A 496 -16.43 -0.98 -2.49
N ALA A 497 -15.58 0.00 -2.24
CA ALA A 497 -14.38 0.22 -3.04
C ALA A 497 -13.20 0.70 -2.18
N THR A 498 -11.99 0.30 -2.53
CA THR A 498 -10.79 1.04 -2.10
C THR A 498 -10.38 2.02 -3.17
N VAL A 499 -9.98 3.23 -2.76
CA VAL A 499 -9.57 4.32 -3.65
C VAL A 499 -8.07 4.52 -3.57
N ARG A 500 -7.43 4.65 -4.72
CA ARG A 500 -5.99 4.87 -4.80
C ARG A 500 -5.59 6.18 -4.09
N PRO A 501 -4.67 6.14 -3.11
CA PRO A 501 -4.10 7.34 -2.50
C PRO A 501 -3.51 8.30 -3.55
N HIS A 502 -3.60 9.59 -3.30
CA HIS A 502 -3.07 10.68 -4.12
C HIS A 502 -3.61 10.73 -5.54
N SER A 503 -4.77 10.10 -5.77
CA SER A 503 -5.50 10.16 -7.05
C SER A 503 -6.35 11.41 -7.20
N MET A 504 -6.61 12.12 -6.10
CA MET A 504 -7.41 13.35 -6.04
C MET A 504 -6.90 14.22 -4.90
N SER A 505 -6.84 15.54 -5.11
CA SER A 505 -6.49 16.48 -4.05
C SER A 505 -7.66 16.69 -3.08
N PRO A 506 -7.40 16.92 -1.77
CA PRO A 506 -8.43 17.31 -0.82
C PRO A 506 -9.22 18.53 -1.28
N LEU A 507 -10.52 18.60 -0.92
CA LEU A 507 -11.31 19.82 -1.10
C LEU A 507 -10.75 20.93 -0.19
N PRO A 508 -10.79 22.21 -0.58
CA PRO A 508 -10.50 23.30 0.33
C PRO A 508 -11.42 23.25 1.56
N PRO A 509 -10.91 23.50 2.78
CA PRO A 509 -11.74 23.46 3.98
C PRO A 509 -12.76 24.61 3.97
N ASP A 510 -14.04 24.27 4.17
CA ASP A 510 -15.13 25.22 4.39
C ASP A 510 -15.55 25.21 5.87
N PHE A 511 -14.99 26.14 6.63
CA PHE A 511 -15.28 26.29 8.07
C PHE A 511 -16.70 26.79 8.36
N GLY A 512 -17.48 27.20 7.35
CA GLY A 512 -18.89 27.56 7.51
C GLY A 512 -19.84 26.35 7.51
N ARG A 513 -19.34 25.16 7.13
CA ARG A 513 -20.13 23.95 7.01
C ARG A 513 -20.52 23.42 8.39
N LYS A 514 -21.79 23.00 8.53
CA LYS A 514 -22.32 22.38 9.75
C LYS A 514 -22.44 20.87 9.56
N GLY A 515 -22.02 20.11 10.55
CA GLY A 515 -22.12 18.65 10.56
C GLY A 515 -22.45 18.11 11.95
N ILE A 516 -22.82 16.84 12.01
CA ILE A 516 -23.20 16.15 13.26
C ILE A 516 -22.05 15.22 13.67
N VAL A 517 -21.64 15.30 14.93
CA VAL A 517 -20.68 14.33 15.51
C VAL A 517 -21.46 13.34 16.36
N ILE A 518 -21.31 12.06 16.02
CA ILE A 518 -21.97 10.93 16.70
C ILE A 518 -20.88 10.17 17.43
N HIS A 519 -20.90 10.25 18.76
CA HIS A 519 -20.04 9.45 19.62
C HIS A 519 -20.69 8.10 19.85
N VAL A 520 -20.03 7.06 19.38
CA VAL A 520 -20.43 5.67 19.57
C VAL A 520 -19.49 5.06 20.59
N ILE A 521 -20.00 4.83 21.79
CA ILE A 521 -19.24 4.16 22.84
C ILE A 521 -19.44 2.66 22.69
N ASP A 522 -18.36 1.94 22.39
CA ASP A 522 -18.38 0.47 22.35
C ASP A 522 -18.16 -0.13 23.74
N GLU A 523 -19.25 -0.24 24.50
CA GLU A 523 -19.23 -0.92 25.79
C GLU A 523 -19.17 -2.45 25.67
N SER A 524 -19.37 -3.03 24.49
CA SER A 524 -19.26 -4.50 24.30
C SER A 524 -17.84 -5.02 24.54
N SER A 525 -16.89 -4.10 24.62
CA SER A 525 -15.51 -4.37 25.01
C SER A 525 -15.27 -4.24 26.52
N LYS A 526 -16.13 -3.64 27.35
CA LYS A 526 -15.89 -3.62 28.81
C LYS A 526 -15.89 -5.02 29.43
N GLU A 527 -16.63 -5.97 28.87
CA GLU A 527 -16.56 -7.39 29.25
C GLU A 527 -15.33 -8.11 28.65
N ARG A 528 -14.64 -7.51 27.68
CA ARG A 528 -13.38 -7.98 27.07
C ARG A 528 -12.15 -7.10 27.38
N ILE A 529 -12.29 -6.06 28.22
CA ILE A 529 -11.16 -5.39 28.86
C ILE A 529 -10.78 -6.29 30.02
N ILE A 530 -10.14 -7.41 29.69
CA ILE A 530 -9.52 -8.28 30.66
C ILE A 530 -8.05 -8.42 30.27
N SER A 531 -7.23 -8.11 31.26
CA SER A 531 -5.82 -7.79 31.25
C SER A 531 -4.88 -8.98 31.05
N ASP A 532 -5.22 -9.95 30.18
CA ASP A 532 -4.37 -11.12 29.92
C ASP A 532 -4.29 -11.46 28.43
N PHE A 533 -3.13 -11.96 27.98
CA PHE A 533 -2.85 -12.45 26.62
C PHE A 533 -3.70 -13.68 26.22
N SER A 534 -4.68 -14.10 27.03
CA SER A 534 -5.44 -15.32 26.79
C SER A 534 -6.60 -15.16 25.79
N ASP A 535 -7.09 -13.94 25.53
CA ASP A 535 -8.28 -13.72 24.67
C ASP A 535 -7.98 -13.03 23.32
N SER A 536 -6.88 -12.27 23.18
CA SER A 536 -6.51 -11.66 21.89
C SER A 536 -5.42 -12.46 21.18
N ARG A 537 -5.76 -13.05 20.02
CA ARG A 537 -4.80 -13.77 19.16
C ARG A 537 -3.78 -12.87 18.49
N VAL A 538 -3.95 -11.53 18.52
CA VAL A 538 -3.05 -10.54 17.91
C VAL A 538 -2.67 -9.49 18.94
N GLN A 539 -1.39 -9.13 18.97
CA GLN A 539 -0.87 -8.05 19.81
C GLN A 539 0.15 -7.21 19.05
N VAL A 540 -0.10 -5.91 18.95
CA VAL A 540 0.86 -4.95 18.43
C VAL A 540 1.91 -4.67 19.52
N LEU A 541 3.19 -4.83 19.20
CA LEU A 541 4.30 -4.67 20.15
C LEU A 541 4.99 -3.32 20.02
N ALA A 542 5.32 -2.93 18.79
CA ALA A 542 6.07 -1.71 18.53
C ALA A 542 5.86 -1.20 17.09
N LEU A 543 6.08 0.11 16.90
CA LEU A 543 6.19 0.74 15.60
C LEU A 543 7.57 1.39 15.48
N GLU A 544 8.39 0.86 14.58
CA GLU A 544 9.72 1.34 14.20
C GLU A 544 9.59 2.31 13.02
N SER A 545 9.57 3.61 13.30
CA SER A 545 9.57 4.64 12.28
C SER A 545 10.99 5.02 11.85
N ASN A 546 11.54 4.32 10.85
CA ASN A 546 12.82 4.70 10.24
C ASN A 546 12.63 5.85 9.22
N VAL A 547 12.60 7.09 9.71
CA VAL A 547 12.39 8.30 8.87
C VAL A 547 13.37 8.39 7.68
N LYS A 548 14.57 7.80 7.78
CA LYS A 548 15.61 7.84 6.73
C LYS A 548 15.42 6.82 5.59
N ASP A 549 14.76 5.69 5.85
CA ASP A 549 14.50 4.64 4.85
C ASP A 549 13.12 4.77 4.21
N PHE A 550 12.23 5.52 4.86
CA PHE A 550 10.84 5.76 4.46
C PHE A 550 10.61 7.23 4.10
N GLU A 551 11.42 7.79 3.20
CA GLU A 551 10.95 8.96 2.45
C GLU A 551 9.66 8.54 1.76
N ASN A 552 8.53 9.15 2.15
CA ASN A 552 7.20 8.69 1.76
C ASN A 552 6.98 8.97 0.26
N LEU A 553 7.44 8.02 -0.56
CA LEU A 553 7.51 8.13 -2.02
C LEU A 553 6.13 8.35 -2.64
N GLU A 554 5.09 7.81 -2.01
CA GLU A 554 3.70 7.92 -2.45
C GLU A 554 3.16 9.33 -2.23
N SER A 555 3.50 9.98 -1.10
CA SER A 555 3.06 11.34 -0.77
C SER A 555 4.00 12.44 -1.26
N ALA A 556 5.09 12.10 -1.95
CA ALA A 556 6.09 13.07 -2.37
C ALA A 556 5.62 13.85 -3.61
N SER A 557 5.61 15.19 -3.51
CA SER A 557 5.28 16.07 -4.64
C SER A 557 6.30 15.98 -5.78
N ILE A 558 7.57 15.71 -5.44
CA ILE A 558 8.66 15.52 -6.39
C ILE A 558 9.34 14.19 -6.08
N VAL A 559 9.51 13.35 -7.10
CA VAL A 559 10.25 12.08 -6.99
C VAL A 559 11.38 12.06 -8.01
N VAL A 560 12.60 11.76 -7.55
CA VAL A 560 13.77 11.58 -8.41
C VAL A 560 14.17 10.10 -8.37
N ALA A 561 14.12 9.43 -9.51
CA ALA A 561 14.28 7.99 -9.61
C ALA A 561 15.50 7.57 -10.45
N GLY A 562 16.22 6.57 -9.93
CA GLY A 562 17.39 5.96 -10.57
C GLY A 562 17.10 4.59 -11.19
N GLY A 563 17.67 4.34 -12.37
CA GLY A 563 17.60 3.05 -13.05
C GLY A 563 18.94 2.34 -13.21
N ARG A 564 18.94 1.22 -13.96
CA ARG A 564 20.15 0.47 -14.36
C ARG A 564 21.20 1.34 -15.05
N GLY A 565 20.80 2.42 -15.72
CA GLY A 565 21.72 3.38 -16.35
C GLY A 565 22.74 4.01 -15.40
N LEU A 566 22.50 3.96 -14.08
CA LEU A 566 23.48 4.42 -13.07
C LEU A 566 24.71 3.51 -12.93
N LYS A 567 24.68 2.28 -13.48
CA LYS A 567 25.77 1.29 -13.52
C LYS A 567 26.28 0.76 -12.17
N LYS A 568 26.33 1.56 -11.09
CA LYS A 568 26.86 1.22 -9.76
C LYS A 568 25.99 1.81 -8.63
N ALA A 569 26.03 1.18 -7.45
CA ALA A 569 25.34 1.66 -6.24
C ALA A 569 25.83 3.04 -5.78
N ASP A 570 27.13 3.33 -5.84
CA ASP A 570 27.70 4.62 -5.41
C ASP A 570 27.11 5.82 -6.18
N ASN A 571 26.72 5.60 -7.44
CA ASN A 571 26.14 6.64 -8.30
C ASN A 571 24.71 7.00 -7.88
N PHE A 572 24.05 6.18 -7.06
CA PHE A 572 22.75 6.50 -6.48
C PHE A 572 22.83 7.74 -5.56
N LYS A 573 24.03 8.11 -5.11
CA LYS A 573 24.27 9.37 -4.39
C LYS A 573 23.84 10.60 -5.21
N LEU A 574 24.02 10.58 -6.54
CA LEU A 574 23.59 11.68 -7.42
C LEU A 574 22.07 11.90 -7.37
N ILE A 575 21.31 10.80 -7.31
CA ILE A 575 19.85 10.83 -7.17
C ILE A 575 19.45 11.39 -5.81
N ARG A 576 20.10 10.91 -4.74
CA ARG A 576 19.85 11.40 -3.37
C ARG A 576 20.15 12.89 -3.22
N GLU A 577 21.26 13.36 -3.80
CA GLU A 577 21.64 14.77 -3.76
C GLU A 577 20.65 15.66 -4.52
N LEU A 578 20.16 15.22 -5.69
CA LEU A 578 19.16 15.96 -6.45
C LEU A 578 17.79 15.96 -5.75
N ALA A 579 17.35 14.81 -5.22
CA ALA A 579 16.11 14.70 -4.45
C ALA A 579 16.14 15.63 -3.23
N SER A 580 17.23 15.61 -2.46
CA SER A 580 17.42 16.49 -1.31
C SER A 580 17.43 17.98 -1.70
N ALA A 581 18.05 18.34 -2.83
CA ALA A 581 18.05 19.72 -3.32
C ALA A 581 16.66 20.22 -3.77
N LEU A 582 15.75 19.31 -4.12
CA LEU A 582 14.37 19.61 -4.53
C LEU A 582 13.36 19.46 -3.38
N GLY A 583 13.79 19.00 -2.19
CA GLY A 583 12.88 18.57 -1.14
C GLY A 583 11.97 17.40 -1.55
N GLY A 584 12.41 16.60 -2.52
CA GLY A 584 11.69 15.44 -3.05
C GLY A 584 12.17 14.11 -2.46
N ALA A 585 11.52 13.03 -2.85
CA ALA A 585 11.84 11.68 -2.41
C ALA A 585 12.62 10.88 -3.46
N VAL A 586 13.40 9.90 -3.00
CA VAL A 586 14.23 9.05 -3.86
C VAL A 586 13.49 7.79 -4.31
N GLY A 587 13.35 7.62 -5.62
CA GLY A 587 12.76 6.43 -6.25
C GLY A 587 13.79 5.53 -6.95
N ALA A 588 13.38 4.32 -7.31
CA ALA A 588 14.23 3.35 -7.98
C ALA A 588 13.46 2.42 -8.91
N SER A 589 14.09 1.99 -10.00
CA SER A 589 13.57 0.88 -10.80
C SER A 589 13.75 -0.47 -10.08
N ARG A 590 12.94 -1.48 -10.43
CA ARG A 590 13.11 -2.86 -9.95
C ARG A 590 14.54 -3.38 -10.15
N GLU A 591 15.16 -3.12 -11.30
CA GLU A 591 16.53 -3.56 -11.59
C GLU A 591 17.56 -2.98 -10.60
N SER A 592 17.33 -1.77 -10.08
CA SER A 592 18.19 -1.14 -9.09
C SER A 592 18.06 -1.80 -7.71
N VAL A 593 16.85 -2.23 -7.35
CA VAL A 593 16.58 -2.94 -6.09
C VAL A 593 17.06 -4.39 -6.16
N ASP A 594 16.82 -5.09 -7.26
CA ASP A 594 17.30 -6.47 -7.48
C ASP A 594 18.84 -6.57 -7.43
N ARG A 595 19.55 -5.49 -7.77
CA ARG A 595 21.01 -5.39 -7.68
C ARG A 595 21.52 -4.93 -6.29
N GLY A 596 20.62 -4.67 -5.35
CA GLY A 596 20.96 -4.20 -4.01
C GLY A 596 21.49 -2.77 -3.94
N TRP A 597 21.22 -1.91 -4.93
CA TRP A 597 21.67 -0.51 -4.89
C TRP A 597 20.83 0.35 -3.94
N THR A 598 19.60 -0.07 -3.67
CA THR A 598 18.65 0.58 -2.77
C THR A 598 17.62 -0.44 -2.28
N SER A 599 16.85 -0.10 -1.25
CA SER A 599 15.87 -0.98 -0.62
C SER A 599 14.52 -1.01 -1.35
N TYR A 600 13.71 -2.03 -1.07
CA TYR A 600 12.38 -2.24 -1.67
C TYR A 600 11.40 -1.06 -1.48
N PRO A 601 11.38 -0.32 -0.35
CA PRO A 601 10.51 0.85 -0.19
C PRO A 601 10.71 1.96 -1.23
N HIS A 602 11.86 2.01 -1.89
CA HIS A 602 12.14 2.96 -2.98
C HIS A 602 11.70 2.44 -4.37
N GLN A 603 11.30 1.17 -4.50
CA GLN A 603 10.95 0.57 -5.79
C GLN A 603 9.67 1.20 -6.34
N VAL A 604 9.74 1.74 -7.56
CA VAL A 604 8.59 2.26 -8.31
C VAL A 604 8.22 1.29 -9.43
N GLY A 605 6.92 1.02 -9.59
CA GLY A 605 6.39 0.16 -10.64
C GLY A 605 5.32 -0.81 -10.15
N LEU A 606 4.84 -1.67 -11.05
CA LEU A 606 3.79 -2.65 -10.80
C LEU A 606 4.07 -3.56 -9.59
N SER A 607 5.31 -4.04 -9.48
CA SER A 607 5.79 -4.88 -8.38
C SER A 607 6.35 -4.07 -7.20
N GLY A 608 6.23 -2.75 -7.20
CA GLY A 608 6.70 -1.84 -6.15
C GLY A 608 5.58 -0.88 -5.75
N LYS A 609 5.94 0.39 -5.51
CA LYS A 609 5.00 1.48 -5.23
C LYS A 609 4.49 2.11 -6.52
N THR A 610 3.20 2.46 -6.53
CA THR A 610 2.60 3.33 -7.53
C THR A 610 2.53 4.74 -6.95
N ILE A 611 3.09 5.71 -7.66
CA ILE A 611 3.26 7.09 -7.18
C ILE A 611 2.58 8.06 -8.13
N SER A 612 2.07 9.16 -7.58
CA SER A 612 1.39 10.22 -8.34
C SER A 612 2.00 11.61 -8.08
N PRO A 613 3.33 11.79 -8.23
CA PRO A 613 3.97 13.07 -7.93
C PRO A 613 3.55 14.15 -8.92
N GLU A 614 3.72 15.42 -8.53
CA GLU A 614 3.59 16.54 -9.46
C GLU A 614 4.70 16.53 -10.51
N ILE A 615 5.92 16.17 -10.08
CA ILE A 615 7.09 16.03 -10.95
C ILE A 615 7.79 14.72 -10.66
N TYR A 616 7.93 13.88 -11.69
CA TYR A 616 8.73 12.67 -11.66
C TYR A 616 9.95 12.84 -12.57
N ILE A 617 11.15 12.79 -12.00
CA ILE A 617 12.42 12.87 -12.74
C ILE A 617 13.05 11.49 -12.75
N CYS A 618 13.23 10.88 -13.92
CA CYS A 618 13.91 9.59 -14.05
C CYS A 618 15.23 9.71 -14.79
N ALA A 619 16.28 9.11 -14.21
CA ALA A 619 17.60 9.05 -14.81
C ALA A 619 18.03 7.60 -15.06
N GLY A 620 18.34 7.28 -16.32
CA GLY A 620 18.83 5.96 -16.72
C GLY A 620 17.82 4.83 -16.57
N ILE A 621 16.52 5.14 -16.69
CA ILE A 621 15.41 4.18 -16.69
C ILE A 621 14.93 4.01 -18.14
N SER A 622 14.83 2.77 -18.62
CA SER A 622 14.39 2.48 -19.99
C SER A 622 12.90 2.73 -20.22
N GLY A 623 12.07 2.56 -19.18
CA GLY A 623 10.61 2.67 -19.27
C GLY A 623 9.93 1.35 -19.61
N ALA A 624 10.38 0.24 -19.02
CA ALA A 624 9.63 -1.01 -19.10
C ALA A 624 8.17 -0.80 -18.64
N VAL A 625 7.21 -1.49 -19.25
CA VAL A 625 5.76 -1.33 -19.00
C VAL A 625 5.43 -1.43 -17.51
N GLN A 626 6.13 -2.30 -16.80
CA GLN A 626 6.04 -2.52 -15.35
C GLN A 626 6.42 -1.26 -14.56
N HIS A 627 7.46 -0.53 -14.98
CA HIS A 627 7.87 0.73 -14.34
C HIS A 627 6.86 1.84 -14.67
N LEU A 628 6.44 1.93 -15.93
CA LEU A 628 5.49 2.95 -16.40
C LEU A 628 4.14 2.84 -15.70
N ALA A 629 3.69 1.62 -15.39
CA ALA A 629 2.47 1.37 -14.62
C ALA A 629 2.45 2.11 -13.28
N GLY A 630 3.61 2.24 -12.62
CA GLY A 630 3.76 2.87 -11.31
C GLY A 630 3.88 4.40 -11.34
N ILE A 631 4.09 5.01 -12.51
CA ILE A 631 4.26 6.48 -12.64
C ILE A 631 3.24 7.14 -13.55
N ARG A 632 2.26 6.36 -14.03
CA ARG A 632 1.29 6.78 -15.04
C ARG A 632 0.49 8.01 -14.62
N THR A 633 0.18 8.11 -13.33
CA THR A 633 -0.60 9.18 -12.71
C THR A 633 0.24 10.39 -12.33
N ALA A 634 1.56 10.37 -12.56
CA ALA A 634 2.42 11.55 -12.34
C ALA A 634 2.00 12.70 -13.25
N LYS A 635 1.89 13.93 -12.72
CA LYS A 635 1.43 15.08 -13.53
C LYS A 635 2.44 15.43 -14.62
N LYS A 636 3.74 15.51 -14.29
CA LYS A 636 4.83 15.76 -15.23
C LYS A 636 5.93 14.70 -15.11
N ILE A 637 6.42 14.21 -16.23
CA ILE A 637 7.51 13.22 -16.32
C ILE A 637 8.69 13.84 -17.09
N ILE A 638 9.85 13.87 -16.45
CA ILE A 638 11.12 14.32 -17.03
C ILE A 638 12.05 13.10 -17.12
N SER A 639 12.46 12.72 -18.33
CA SER A 639 13.34 11.57 -18.55
C SER A 639 14.71 11.97 -19.07
N ILE A 640 15.76 11.49 -18.41
CA ILE A 640 17.16 11.65 -18.83
C ILE A 640 17.70 10.27 -19.16
N ASN A 641 18.00 10.02 -20.43
CA ASN A 641 18.55 8.75 -20.90
C ASN A 641 19.52 8.99 -22.06
N THR A 642 20.51 8.11 -22.21
CA THR A 642 21.45 8.16 -23.35
C THR A 642 20.83 7.55 -24.61
N ASP A 643 19.86 6.64 -24.46
CA ASP A 643 19.21 5.95 -25.57
C ASP A 643 18.03 6.79 -26.12
N PRO A 644 18.09 7.28 -27.38
CA PRO A 644 17.03 8.10 -27.98
C PRO A 644 15.72 7.34 -28.19
N ASP A 645 15.78 6.01 -28.29
CA ASP A 645 14.63 5.14 -28.56
C ASP A 645 14.08 4.49 -27.28
N ALA A 646 14.54 4.94 -26.10
CA ALA A 646 14.05 4.44 -24.82
C ALA A 646 12.52 4.61 -24.71
N PRO A 647 11.74 3.54 -24.40
CA PRO A 647 10.29 3.61 -24.28
C PRO A 647 9.76 4.71 -23.36
N ILE A 648 10.50 5.06 -22.30
CA ILE A 648 10.13 6.14 -21.38
C ILE A 648 10.03 7.51 -22.07
N HIS A 649 10.75 7.75 -23.16
CA HIS A 649 10.71 9.02 -23.89
C HIS A 649 9.39 9.23 -24.64
N ALA A 650 8.64 8.17 -24.94
CA ALA A 650 7.32 8.27 -25.55
C ALA A 650 6.22 8.74 -24.57
N VAL A 651 6.47 8.62 -23.26
CA VAL A 651 5.52 8.96 -22.20
C VAL A 651 6.00 10.09 -21.29
N ALA A 652 7.17 10.67 -21.58
CA ALA A 652 7.71 11.82 -20.86
C ALA A 652 7.17 13.13 -21.44
N ASP A 653 6.91 14.12 -20.58
CA ASP A 653 6.61 15.49 -21.00
C ASP A 653 7.88 16.23 -21.46
N LEU A 654 9.03 15.85 -20.91
CA LEU A 654 10.35 16.30 -21.32
C LEU A 654 11.31 15.11 -21.40
N ALA A 655 11.77 14.81 -22.62
CA ALA A 655 12.73 13.75 -22.89
C ALA A 655 14.09 14.35 -23.26
N ILE A 656 15.10 14.08 -22.44
CA ILE A 656 16.47 14.56 -22.62
C ILE A 656 17.36 13.39 -22.99
N ILE A 657 17.96 13.50 -24.18
CA ILE A 657 18.87 12.52 -24.76
C ILE A 657 20.30 12.99 -24.47
N GLY A 658 20.93 12.42 -23.45
CA GLY A 658 22.25 12.86 -22.98
C GLY A 658 22.78 12.07 -21.78
N ASP A 659 24.01 12.37 -21.37
CA ASP A 659 24.63 11.67 -20.23
C ASP A 659 24.11 12.19 -18.89
N LEU A 660 23.51 11.29 -18.11
CA LEU A 660 23.02 11.57 -16.76
C LEU A 660 24.15 12.01 -15.81
N PHE A 661 25.39 11.56 -16.01
CA PHE A 661 26.53 11.91 -15.16
C PHE A 661 26.98 13.36 -15.33
N GLU A 662 26.65 14.00 -16.45
CA GLU A 662 26.91 15.42 -16.69
C GLU A 662 25.72 16.29 -16.29
N ILE A 663 24.51 15.84 -16.64
CA ILE A 663 23.28 16.62 -16.46
C ILE A 663 22.89 16.73 -14.97
N LEU A 664 22.89 15.61 -14.22
CA LEU A 664 22.42 15.60 -12.83
C LEU A 664 23.27 16.49 -11.90
N PRO A 665 24.61 16.42 -11.88
CA PRO A 665 25.41 17.27 -11.00
C PRO A 665 25.28 18.76 -11.31
N ARG A 666 25.23 19.13 -12.59
CA ARG A 666 25.06 20.52 -13.03
C ARG A 666 23.69 21.07 -12.63
N LEU A 667 22.63 20.27 -12.76
CA LEU A 667 21.30 20.63 -12.29
C LEU A 667 21.29 20.86 -10.78
N THR A 668 21.84 19.91 -9.99
CA THR A 668 21.94 20.02 -8.53
C THR A 668 22.74 21.27 -8.11
N ALA A 669 23.83 21.58 -8.81
CA ALA A 669 24.65 22.76 -8.53
C ALA A 669 23.88 24.08 -8.73
N ARG A 670 22.93 24.13 -9.68
CA ARG A 670 22.08 25.32 -9.90
C ARG A 670 20.92 25.44 -8.92
N LEU A 671 20.48 24.33 -8.34
CA LEU A 671 19.40 24.31 -7.35
C LEU A 671 19.88 24.69 -5.95
N LYS A 672 21.11 24.32 -5.56
CA LYS A 672 21.71 24.67 -4.26
C LYS A 672 21.67 26.19 -3.91
N PRO A 673 22.02 27.13 -4.82
CA PRO A 673 21.93 28.57 -4.55
C PRO A 673 20.51 29.09 -4.33
N ILE A 674 19.50 28.44 -4.92
CA ILE A 674 18.08 28.86 -4.82
C ILE A 674 17.51 28.53 -3.44
N TYR A 675 18.00 27.48 -2.78
CA TYR A 675 17.57 27.08 -1.44
C TYR A 675 18.39 27.71 -0.31
N SER A 676 19.66 28.08 -0.53
CA SER A 676 20.48 28.77 0.49
C SER A 676 20.01 30.20 0.82
N SER A 677 19.13 30.79 0.01
CA SER A 677 18.54 32.11 0.26
C SER A 677 17.22 32.07 1.04
N SER A 678 16.69 30.87 1.34
CA SER A 678 15.39 30.70 2.02
C SER A 678 15.49 30.26 3.48
N TYR A 679 16.70 29.98 4.00
CA TYR A 679 16.96 29.77 5.42
C TYR A 679 18.31 30.39 5.81
N PRO A 680 18.38 31.30 6.80
CA PRO A 680 19.66 31.71 7.36
C PRO A 680 20.34 30.48 7.96
N SER A 681 21.59 30.25 7.59
CA SER A 681 22.46 29.25 8.21
C SER A 681 22.41 29.41 9.74
N LEU A 682 22.07 28.33 10.45
CA LEU A 682 22.34 28.19 11.87
C LEU A 682 23.86 28.35 12.07
N SER A 683 24.27 29.56 12.43
CA SER A 683 25.61 29.85 12.90
C SER A 683 25.85 29.06 14.19
N SER A 684 26.97 28.35 14.20
CA SER A 684 27.63 27.74 15.36
C SER A 684 27.30 28.43 16.70
N SER A 685 26.65 27.70 17.60
CA SER A 685 26.58 28.08 19.02
C SER A 685 27.76 27.46 19.79
N PRO A 686 28.43 28.22 20.68
CA PRO A 686 29.61 27.77 21.41
C PRO A 686 29.19 27.03 22.68
N TYR A 687 29.05 25.71 22.61
CA TYR A 687 29.09 24.87 23.80
C TYR A 687 30.15 23.79 23.62
N GLN A 688 31.39 24.18 23.89
CA GLN A 688 32.41 23.27 24.38
C GLN A 688 31.96 22.75 25.75
N THR A 689 31.66 21.45 25.84
CA THR A 689 31.71 20.74 27.12
C THR A 689 32.47 19.42 26.94
N LYS A 690 33.75 19.52 27.28
CA LYS A 690 34.61 18.56 27.98
C LYS A 690 34.58 17.08 27.57
N ASP A 691 35.74 16.68 27.05
CA ASP A 691 36.35 15.36 27.17
C ASP A 691 35.97 14.58 28.44
N THR A 692 35.45 13.37 28.26
CA THR A 692 35.81 12.22 29.11
C THR A 692 35.92 10.96 28.26
N ARG A 693 37.09 10.33 28.38
CA ARG A 693 37.55 9.09 27.72
C ARG A 693 36.61 7.90 27.95
N SER A 694 36.41 7.05 26.94
CA SER A 694 36.60 5.59 27.04
C SER A 694 36.39 4.86 25.70
N GLN A 695 37.53 4.43 25.12
CA GLN A 695 37.79 3.15 24.44
C GLN A 695 36.81 2.64 23.36
N GLU A 696 37.20 2.81 22.09
CA GLU A 696 36.85 1.93 20.98
C GLU A 696 37.79 0.70 20.93
N PRO A 697 37.31 -0.50 20.55
CA PRO A 697 38.16 -1.60 20.13
C PRO A 697 38.49 -1.53 18.63
N ARG A 698 39.78 -1.66 18.31
CA ARG A 698 40.34 -1.76 16.95
C ARG A 698 40.04 -3.13 16.34
N ILE A 699 39.58 -3.15 15.08
CA ILE A 699 39.65 -4.31 14.20
C ILE A 699 40.86 -4.11 13.27
N LEU A 700 41.79 -5.08 13.27
CA LEU A 700 42.99 -5.09 12.44
C LEU A 700 42.69 -5.64 11.05
N ASP A 701 43.16 -4.92 10.03
CA ASP A 701 43.21 -5.34 8.64
C ASP A 701 44.24 -6.45 8.39
N SER A 702 43.82 -7.41 7.57
CA SER A 702 44.62 -8.49 6.99
C SER A 702 45.45 -8.00 5.80
N LYS A 703 46.77 -8.29 5.77
CA LYS A 703 47.47 -8.66 4.53
C LYS A 703 48.86 -9.26 4.77
N THR A 704 49.06 -10.40 4.11
CA THR A 704 50.31 -11.00 3.58
C THR A 704 51.35 -11.58 4.55
N LEU A 705 51.61 -12.89 4.38
CA LEU A 705 52.91 -13.58 4.24
C LEU A 705 52.59 -15.10 4.32
N SER A 706 52.52 -15.81 3.19
CA SER A 706 53.60 -16.57 2.54
C SER A 706 54.10 -17.79 3.34
N THR A 707 53.84 -18.97 2.72
CA THR A 707 54.69 -20.17 2.61
C THR A 707 55.07 -21.02 3.82
N GLU A 708 54.84 -22.34 3.62
CA GLU A 708 55.59 -23.50 4.14
C GLU A 708 55.40 -23.82 5.65
N ALA A 709 55.34 -25.06 6.12
CA ALA A 709 55.21 -26.40 5.56
C ALA A 709 54.98 -27.36 6.76
N GLN A 710 54.50 -28.57 6.45
CA GLN A 710 54.79 -29.84 7.14
C GLN A 710 54.07 -30.28 8.44
N HIS A 711 53.66 -31.56 8.35
CA HIS A 711 53.45 -32.61 9.36
C HIS A 711 52.13 -32.62 10.14
N GLU A 712 51.25 -33.58 9.81
CA GLU A 712 51.07 -34.89 10.50
C GLU A 712 50.49 -34.65 11.92
N ILE A 713 49.28 -35.07 12.28
CA ILE A 713 48.56 -36.36 12.10
C ILE A 713 47.06 -36.08 12.06
#